data_AF-A0A1B6FKJ3-F1
#
_entry.id   AF-A0A1B6FKJ3-F1
#
_cell.length_a   1.000
_cell.length_b   1.000
_cell.length_c   1.000
_cell.angle_alpha   90.00
_cell.angle_beta   90.00
_cell.angle_gamma   90.00
#
_symmetry.space_group_name_H-M   'P 1'
#
loop_
_entity.id
_entity.type
_entity.pdbx_description
1 polymer ?
#
loop_
_entity_poly.entity_id
_entity_poly.type
_entity_poly.pdbx_seq_one_letter_code
_entity_poly.pdbx_strand_id
1 'polypeptide(L)'
;DGVILCMAVSEHVENAGVHSGDATLVTPPQDINPKTLAKIKTICRAIASSLEVTGPFNMQLIAKDNVLKVIECNVRVSRSFPFVSKTLDHDFVAMATRVIVGEKVEPVDVLAGCGKVGVKVAVFSFSRLAGADVMLGVEMASTGEVACFGDNRYEAYLKAMMSTGFQIPKKAILLSIGSFKHKMELLPSIRALHKMGYKLYGSMGTADFYNEHGVQVESSHWTFENIGENTTSGELNNLTDFLARRDFDLVINLPMRNGGARRVSSFMTYGYRTRRLAVEFSVPLVTDVKCAKLLVEAMLSINKEPRMKTHTDCLSSHRMVKLPGLIDVHVHVREPGATHKEDFSTGTAAALAGGITLICAMPNTAPAITDQATFSLAKDLAAAKARCDYAIFLGATSDNHNTIPELAPQAAGLKMYLNETFNALRLRDLTDWAKHFDNWPTKYPLCVHAEGQTTAAVLLLATLHSRPIHVCHVARKEEIQIIRAAKEKGLPVTCEVCPHHLFLTNKAVEKLGEAKSQVRPILCSEEDQQALWDNLDIIDCFATDHAPHTLEEKTSERPPPGFPGLETMLPLLLTAVNEGKLTIEDLVNKLHRNPRRIFQLPEQEHTYVEVDMDAEWTIPDAMPFSKSQWTPFAGMKVKGNVHRVVLRKEVAYVEGQVLVPPGY
;
A
#
# COMPACT_ATOMS: atom_id res chain seq x y z
N ASP A 1 6.45 7.07 -45.31
CA ASP A 1 5.58 5.88 -45.42
C ASP A 1 4.44 5.76 -44.40
N GLY A 2 4.41 6.52 -43.28
CA GLY A 2 3.20 6.64 -42.43
C GLY A 2 2.62 5.33 -41.88
N VAL A 3 3.48 4.48 -41.30
CA VAL A 3 3.09 3.17 -40.75
C VAL A 3 2.70 3.29 -39.28
N ILE A 4 1.56 2.71 -38.89
CA ILE A 4 1.10 2.71 -37.51
C ILE A 4 1.77 1.57 -36.74
N LEU A 5 2.62 1.93 -35.77
CA LEU A 5 3.30 0.97 -34.89
C LEU A 5 2.48 0.58 -33.66
N CYS A 6 1.70 1.51 -33.12
CA CYS A 6 0.84 1.27 -31.97
C CYS A 6 -0.40 2.17 -32.06
N MET A 7 -1.55 1.67 -31.61
CA MET A 7 -2.84 2.37 -31.69
C MET A 7 -3.67 2.08 -30.46
N ALA A 8 -4.29 3.12 -29.92
CA ALA A 8 -5.34 3.00 -28.93
C ALA A 8 -6.65 3.53 -29.49
N VAL A 9 -7.75 2.94 -29.06
CA VAL A 9 -9.10 3.46 -29.29
C VAL A 9 -9.69 3.76 -27.93
N SER A 10 -10.45 4.85 -27.84
CA SER A 10 -11.14 5.24 -26.62
C SER A 10 -12.54 5.70 -26.99
N GLU A 11 -13.49 5.38 -26.13
CA GLU A 11 -14.92 5.58 -26.36
C GLU A 11 -15.43 6.75 -25.52
N HIS A 12 -16.14 7.69 -26.14
CA HIS A 12 -16.88 8.72 -25.39
C HIS A 12 -18.22 8.16 -24.92
N VAL A 13 -18.59 8.46 -23.68
CA VAL A 13 -19.91 8.06 -23.13
C VAL A 13 -21.00 9.00 -23.66
N GLU A 14 -20.74 10.29 -23.70
CA GLU A 14 -21.65 11.32 -24.19
C GLU A 14 -21.84 11.25 -25.71
N ASN A 15 -22.99 11.72 -26.19
CA ASN A 15 -23.22 11.87 -27.63
C ASN A 15 -22.38 13.00 -28.23
N ALA A 16 -22.15 12.96 -29.55
CA ALA A 16 -21.47 14.02 -30.28
C ALA A 16 -22.10 15.41 -30.04
N GLY A 17 -21.25 16.43 -29.95
CA GLY A 17 -21.63 17.81 -29.59
C GLY A 17 -21.19 18.25 -28.20
N VAL A 18 -20.42 17.41 -27.49
CA VAL A 18 -19.67 17.76 -26.28
C VAL A 18 -18.18 17.80 -26.65
N HIS A 19 -17.46 18.80 -26.14
CA HIS A 19 -16.01 18.92 -26.33
C HIS A 19 -15.27 17.71 -25.74
N SER A 20 -14.26 17.17 -26.43
CA SER A 20 -13.55 15.95 -26.01
C SER A 20 -12.79 16.09 -24.68
N GLY A 21 -12.45 17.32 -24.28
CA GLY A 21 -11.91 17.63 -22.96
C GLY A 21 -12.93 17.41 -21.83
N ASP A 22 -14.21 17.67 -22.10
CA ASP A 22 -15.31 17.62 -21.12
C ASP A 22 -16.02 16.27 -21.10
N ALA A 23 -15.93 15.52 -22.21
CA ALA A 23 -16.53 14.21 -22.35
C ALA A 23 -15.83 13.15 -21.47
N THR A 24 -16.64 12.26 -20.91
CA THR A 24 -16.19 11.05 -20.23
C THR A 24 -15.60 10.08 -21.25
N LEU A 25 -14.38 9.61 -20.99
CA LEU A 25 -13.65 8.72 -21.89
C LEU A 25 -13.46 7.34 -21.22
N VAL A 26 -13.70 6.26 -21.96
CA VAL A 26 -13.46 4.89 -21.52
C VAL A 26 -12.42 4.23 -22.44
N THR A 27 -11.41 3.60 -21.83
CA THR A 27 -10.30 2.93 -22.53
C THR A 27 -10.00 1.59 -21.85
N PRO A 28 -9.81 0.46 -22.58
CA PRO A 28 -10.16 0.25 -23.99
C PRO A 28 -11.68 0.38 -24.23
N PRO A 29 -12.15 0.53 -25.48
CA PRO A 29 -13.58 0.70 -25.77
C PRO A 29 -14.37 -0.54 -25.34
N GLN A 30 -15.59 -0.35 -24.82
CA GLN A 30 -16.38 -1.43 -24.22
C GLN A 30 -17.66 -1.75 -25.00
N ASP A 31 -18.29 -0.76 -25.64
CA ASP A 31 -19.54 -0.99 -26.41
C ASP A 31 -19.33 -0.99 -27.93
N ILE A 32 -18.08 -0.86 -28.41
CA ILE A 32 -17.77 -0.86 -29.84
C ILE A 32 -17.70 -2.29 -30.39
N ASN A 33 -18.50 -2.57 -31.42
CA ASN A 33 -18.48 -3.86 -32.09
C ASN A 33 -17.17 -4.11 -32.90
N PRO A 34 -16.74 -5.37 -33.08
CA PRO A 34 -15.49 -5.68 -33.78
C PRO A 34 -15.42 -5.20 -35.24
N LYS A 35 -16.58 -5.15 -35.94
CA LYS A 35 -16.64 -4.67 -37.33
C LYS A 35 -16.32 -3.19 -37.43
N THR A 36 -16.87 -2.38 -36.52
CA THR A 36 -16.60 -0.94 -36.42
C THR A 36 -15.15 -0.71 -36.04
N LEU A 37 -14.61 -1.46 -35.08
CA LEU A 37 -13.21 -1.36 -34.68
C LEU A 37 -12.25 -1.66 -35.84
N ALA A 38 -12.54 -2.70 -36.65
CA ALA A 38 -11.76 -3.02 -37.84
C ALA A 38 -11.79 -1.89 -38.88
N LYS A 39 -12.96 -1.28 -39.12
CA LYS A 39 -13.07 -0.11 -40.01
C LYS A 39 -12.29 1.09 -39.49
N ILE A 40 -12.30 1.36 -38.18
CA ILE A 40 -11.48 2.41 -37.55
C ILE A 40 -10.01 2.17 -37.87
N LYS A 41 -9.50 0.94 -37.66
CA LYS A 41 -8.11 0.58 -37.99
C LYS A 41 -7.77 0.89 -39.46
N THR A 42 -8.65 0.53 -40.40
CA THR A 42 -8.45 0.79 -41.83
C THR A 42 -8.39 2.29 -42.13
N ILE A 43 -9.32 3.08 -41.58
CA ILE A 43 -9.35 4.54 -41.77
C ILE A 43 -8.09 5.19 -41.20
N CYS A 44 -7.69 4.83 -39.98
CA CYS A 44 -6.47 5.33 -39.35
C CYS A 44 -5.23 5.08 -40.22
N ARG A 45 -5.06 3.84 -40.73
CA ARG A 45 -3.90 3.49 -41.57
C ARG A 45 -3.89 4.26 -42.88
N ALA A 46 -5.03 4.39 -43.53
CA ALA A 46 -5.15 5.14 -44.79
C ALA A 46 -4.77 6.62 -44.59
N ILE A 47 -5.23 7.25 -43.51
CA ILE A 47 -4.93 8.65 -43.20
C ILE A 47 -3.47 8.83 -42.78
N ALA A 48 -2.94 7.95 -41.91
CA ALA A 48 -1.55 8.01 -41.48
C ALA A 48 -0.56 7.88 -42.66
N SER A 49 -0.85 6.96 -43.59
CA SER A 49 -0.06 6.78 -44.82
C SER A 49 -0.19 7.97 -45.76
N SER A 50 -1.41 8.47 -45.99
CA SER A 50 -1.64 9.63 -46.88
C SER A 50 -1.05 10.94 -46.38
N LEU A 51 -0.92 11.11 -45.07
CA LEU A 51 -0.30 12.29 -44.44
C LEU A 51 1.18 12.08 -44.11
N GLU A 52 1.74 10.91 -44.44
CA GLU A 52 3.12 10.51 -44.14
C GLU A 52 3.53 10.77 -42.69
N VAL A 53 2.63 10.48 -41.75
CA VAL A 53 2.83 10.83 -40.34
C VAL A 53 4.05 10.11 -39.76
N THR A 54 5.00 10.88 -39.20
CA THR A 54 6.26 10.38 -38.61
C THR A 54 6.27 10.39 -37.07
N GLY A 55 5.16 10.81 -36.45
CA GLY A 55 5.03 10.92 -34.99
C GLY A 55 3.63 10.60 -34.49
N PRO A 56 3.31 10.90 -33.21
CA PRO A 56 1.99 10.65 -32.67
C PRO A 56 0.95 11.61 -33.28
N PHE A 57 -0.24 11.08 -33.57
CA PHE A 57 -1.40 11.85 -33.99
C PHE A 57 -2.66 11.37 -33.24
N ASN A 58 -3.66 12.23 -33.16
CA ASN A 58 -4.96 11.90 -32.60
C ASN A 58 -6.06 12.18 -33.63
N MET A 59 -7.10 11.34 -33.63
CA MET A 59 -8.18 11.43 -34.59
C MET A 59 -9.52 11.20 -33.89
N GLN A 60 -10.51 12.01 -34.23
CA GLN A 60 -11.88 11.85 -33.75
C GLN A 60 -12.77 11.34 -34.88
N LEU A 61 -13.55 10.30 -34.59
CA LEU A 61 -14.52 9.72 -35.51
C LEU A 61 -15.91 9.75 -34.89
N ILE A 62 -16.93 9.87 -35.73
CA ILE A 62 -18.32 9.65 -35.35
C ILE A 62 -18.83 8.38 -36.03
N ALA A 63 -19.48 7.53 -35.24
CA ALA A 63 -20.13 6.31 -35.71
C ALA A 63 -21.65 6.47 -35.61
N LYS A 64 -22.36 6.24 -36.71
CA LYS A 64 -23.82 6.13 -36.72
C LYS A 64 -24.23 5.05 -37.70
N ASP A 65 -25.05 4.09 -37.26
CA ASP A 65 -25.57 3.00 -38.11
C ASP A 65 -24.48 2.24 -38.89
N ASN A 66 -23.34 1.95 -38.24
CA ASN A 66 -22.13 1.34 -38.83
C ASN A 66 -21.44 2.15 -39.94
N VAL A 67 -21.82 3.42 -40.11
CA VAL A 67 -21.14 4.41 -40.95
C VAL A 67 -20.21 5.25 -40.07
N LEU A 68 -18.92 5.27 -40.42
CA LEU A 68 -17.91 6.07 -39.75
C LEU A 68 -17.60 7.31 -40.58
N LYS A 69 -17.50 8.46 -39.92
CA LYS A 69 -16.99 9.70 -40.51
C LYS A 69 -15.88 10.25 -39.62
N VAL A 70 -14.84 10.81 -40.24
CA VAL A 70 -13.77 11.51 -39.53
C VAL A 70 -14.25 12.94 -39.26
N ILE A 71 -14.15 13.39 -38.01
CA ILE A 71 -14.47 14.75 -37.60
C ILE A 71 -13.22 15.63 -37.69
N GLU A 72 -12.13 15.17 -37.09
CA GLU A 72 -10.85 15.87 -37.07
C GLU A 72 -9.68 14.87 -37.00
N CYS A 73 -8.54 15.27 -37.56
CA CYS A 73 -7.26 14.58 -37.41
C CYS A 73 -6.19 15.62 -37.08
N ASN A 74 -5.65 15.52 -35.87
CA ASN A 74 -4.63 16.42 -35.35
C ASN A 74 -3.29 15.66 -35.32
N VAL A 75 -2.32 16.09 -36.12
CA VAL A 75 -0.95 15.49 -36.19
C VAL A 75 -0.11 15.96 -35.00
N ARG A 76 -0.61 15.69 -33.79
CA ARG A 76 0.03 15.96 -32.51
C ARG A 76 -0.50 14.99 -31.46
N VAL A 77 0.21 14.90 -30.35
CA VAL A 77 -0.24 14.10 -29.20
C VAL A 77 -1.46 14.73 -28.50
N SER A 78 -2.37 13.90 -28.00
CA SER A 78 -3.50 14.37 -27.16
C SER A 78 -3.09 14.54 -25.70
N ARG A 79 -3.76 15.40 -24.93
CA ARG A 79 -3.53 15.52 -23.48
C ARG A 79 -3.83 14.23 -22.72
N SER A 80 -4.75 13.40 -23.23
CA SER A 80 -5.12 12.12 -22.63
C SER A 80 -4.13 10.97 -22.95
N PHE A 81 -3.04 11.26 -23.65
CA PHE A 81 -2.06 10.25 -24.05
C PHE A 81 -1.40 9.54 -22.85
N PRO A 82 -0.97 10.22 -21.77
CA PRO A 82 -0.45 9.53 -20.59
C PRO A 82 -1.49 8.64 -19.89
N PHE A 83 -2.76 9.06 -19.89
CA PHE A 83 -3.86 8.25 -19.36
C PHE A 83 -4.04 6.95 -20.16
N VAL A 84 -4.01 7.05 -21.49
CA VAL A 84 -4.11 5.88 -22.38
C VAL A 84 -2.90 4.94 -22.18
N SER A 85 -1.68 5.47 -22.11
CA SER A 85 -0.47 4.67 -21.83
C SER A 85 -0.59 3.87 -20.54
N LYS A 86 -0.99 4.52 -19.44
CA LYS A 86 -1.19 3.87 -18.15
C LYS A 86 -2.32 2.84 -18.18
N THR A 87 -3.38 3.10 -18.95
CA THR A 87 -4.53 2.20 -19.04
C THR A 87 -4.19 0.92 -19.78
N LEU A 88 -3.46 1.03 -20.89
CA LEU A 88 -3.11 -0.10 -21.75
C LEU A 88 -1.77 -0.77 -21.38
N ASP A 89 -1.12 -0.29 -20.31
CA ASP A 89 0.17 -0.78 -19.82
C ASP A 89 1.26 -0.78 -20.90
N HIS A 90 1.31 0.32 -21.66
CA HIS A 90 2.28 0.50 -22.73
C HIS A 90 2.72 1.95 -22.81
N ASP A 91 4.04 2.20 -22.79
CA ASP A 91 4.57 3.56 -22.86
C ASP A 91 4.62 4.05 -24.31
N PHE A 92 3.50 4.65 -24.75
CA PHE A 92 3.42 5.27 -26.06
C PHE A 92 4.39 6.45 -26.24
N VAL A 93 4.78 7.15 -25.17
CA VAL A 93 5.70 8.30 -25.26
C VAL A 93 7.09 7.77 -25.56
N ALA A 94 7.56 6.78 -24.80
CA ALA A 94 8.85 6.14 -25.04
C ALA A 94 8.91 5.55 -26.46
N MET A 95 7.86 4.85 -26.91
CA MET A 95 7.79 4.35 -28.29
C MET A 95 7.88 5.48 -29.32
N ALA A 96 7.07 6.54 -29.17
CA ALA A 96 7.09 7.68 -30.08
C ALA A 96 8.46 8.36 -30.12
N THR A 97 9.10 8.54 -28.97
CA THR A 97 10.44 9.14 -28.87
C THR A 97 11.48 8.29 -29.60
N ARG A 98 11.49 6.96 -29.38
CA ARG A 98 12.40 6.03 -30.07
C ARG A 98 12.26 6.12 -31.60
N VAL A 99 11.03 6.18 -32.09
CA VAL A 99 10.75 6.35 -33.54
C VAL A 99 11.26 7.70 -34.04
N ILE A 100 11.01 8.78 -33.31
CA ILE A 100 11.45 10.14 -33.68
C ILE A 100 12.97 10.24 -33.76
N VAL A 101 13.72 9.56 -32.88
CA VAL A 101 15.20 9.53 -32.92
C VAL A 101 15.77 8.54 -33.94
N GLY A 102 14.92 7.85 -34.70
CA GLY A 102 15.32 6.94 -35.77
C GLY A 102 15.65 5.52 -35.31
N GLU A 103 15.30 5.12 -34.08
CA GLU A 103 15.41 3.73 -33.66
C GLU A 103 14.36 2.85 -34.37
N LYS A 104 14.74 1.61 -34.66
CA LYS A 104 13.80 0.59 -35.12
C LYS A 104 12.98 0.08 -33.94
N VAL A 105 11.66 0.23 -34.03
CA VAL A 105 10.71 -0.26 -33.02
C VAL A 105 9.70 -1.19 -33.69
N GLU A 106 9.48 -2.36 -33.11
CA GLU A 106 8.51 -3.32 -33.60
C GLU A 106 7.07 -2.86 -33.30
N PRO A 107 6.10 -3.10 -34.21
CA PRO A 107 4.70 -2.82 -33.97
C PRO A 107 4.12 -3.64 -32.80
N VAL A 108 3.28 -3.02 -31.97
CA VAL A 108 2.63 -3.67 -30.82
C VAL A 108 1.12 -3.46 -30.91
N ASP A 109 0.34 -4.54 -30.76
CA ASP A 109 -1.13 -4.46 -30.68
C ASP A 109 -1.60 -4.42 -29.22
N VAL A 110 -2.00 -3.23 -28.78
CA VAL A 110 -2.53 -2.98 -27.43
C VAL A 110 -4.04 -2.72 -27.42
N LEU A 111 -4.73 -2.87 -28.56
CA LEU A 111 -6.14 -2.48 -28.67
C LEU A 111 -7.09 -3.27 -27.77
N ALA A 112 -6.76 -4.52 -27.45
CA ALA A 112 -7.56 -5.35 -26.55
C ALA A 112 -7.43 -4.94 -25.07
N GLY A 113 -6.42 -4.14 -24.72
CA GLY A 113 -6.07 -3.80 -23.34
C GLY A 113 -5.40 -4.95 -22.59
N CYS A 114 -5.13 -4.71 -21.30
CA CYS A 114 -4.39 -5.61 -20.41
C CYS A 114 -5.26 -6.16 -19.25
N GLY A 115 -6.57 -6.28 -19.45
CA GLY A 115 -7.51 -6.72 -18.40
C GLY A 115 -7.93 -5.62 -17.41
N LYS A 116 -7.51 -4.37 -17.65
CA LYS A 116 -7.88 -3.18 -16.90
C LYS A 116 -8.67 -2.21 -17.78
N VAL A 117 -9.62 -1.50 -17.17
CA VAL A 117 -10.36 -0.40 -17.81
C VAL A 117 -10.02 0.90 -17.10
N GLY A 118 -9.66 1.92 -17.87
CA GLY A 118 -9.47 3.29 -17.43
C GLY A 118 -10.67 4.14 -17.81
N VAL A 119 -11.10 5.01 -16.90
CA VAL A 119 -12.15 6.00 -17.15
C VAL A 119 -11.66 7.38 -16.77
N LYS A 120 -11.81 8.32 -17.71
CA LYS A 120 -11.51 9.74 -17.55
C LYS A 120 -12.79 10.52 -17.36
N VAL A 121 -12.89 11.33 -16.31
CA VAL A 121 -14.02 12.22 -16.06
C VAL A 121 -13.52 13.65 -15.91
N ALA A 122 -14.25 14.60 -16.49
CA ALA A 122 -13.91 16.03 -16.40
C ALA A 122 -14.27 16.63 -15.03
N VAL A 123 -13.45 17.57 -14.57
CA VAL A 123 -13.70 18.37 -13.36
C VAL A 123 -14.09 19.78 -13.77
N PHE A 124 -15.14 20.31 -13.15
CA PHE A 124 -15.69 21.61 -13.46
C PHE A 124 -15.71 22.53 -12.23
N SER A 125 -15.47 23.83 -12.46
CA SER A 125 -15.48 24.86 -11.41
C SER A 125 -16.71 25.78 -11.51
N PHE A 126 -17.88 25.25 -11.84
CA PHE A 126 -19.10 26.04 -12.07
C PHE A 126 -19.56 26.84 -10.83
N SER A 127 -19.21 26.39 -9.62
CA SER A 127 -19.48 27.12 -8.38
C SER A 127 -18.80 28.49 -8.31
N ARG A 128 -17.68 28.68 -9.03
CA ARG A 128 -16.93 29.93 -9.05
C ARG A 128 -17.37 30.91 -10.15
N LEU A 129 -18.18 30.46 -11.11
CA LEU A 129 -18.60 31.25 -12.27
C LEU A 129 -20.09 31.59 -12.15
N ALA A 130 -20.42 32.77 -11.64
CA ALA A 130 -21.79 33.27 -11.58
C ALA A 130 -22.34 33.53 -12.99
N GLY A 131 -23.54 32.99 -13.29
CA GLY A 131 -24.24 33.23 -14.55
C GLY A 131 -23.92 32.26 -15.71
N ALA A 132 -22.99 31.31 -15.53
CA ALA A 132 -22.73 30.26 -16.52
C ALA A 132 -23.76 29.11 -16.41
N ASP A 133 -24.33 28.67 -17.54
CA ASP A 133 -25.15 27.45 -17.59
C ASP A 133 -24.24 26.22 -17.44
N VAL A 134 -24.72 25.24 -16.68
CA VAL A 134 -24.02 24.00 -16.34
C VAL A 134 -24.22 22.96 -17.46
N MET A 135 -24.27 23.43 -18.70
CA MET A 135 -24.57 22.62 -19.88
C MET A 135 -23.32 22.48 -20.73
N LEU A 136 -23.01 21.24 -21.07
CA LEU A 136 -21.86 20.93 -21.92
C LEU A 136 -22.20 21.20 -23.39
N GLY A 137 -21.24 21.76 -24.10
CA GLY A 137 -21.32 22.08 -25.52
C GLY A 137 -20.01 21.78 -26.23
N VAL A 138 -19.83 22.36 -27.42
CA VAL A 138 -18.63 22.19 -28.24
C VAL A 138 -17.43 22.99 -27.72
N GLU A 139 -17.67 23.98 -26.87
CA GLU A 139 -16.63 24.74 -26.17
C GLU A 139 -16.24 24.02 -24.87
N MET A 140 -14.95 24.03 -24.55
CA MET A 140 -14.42 23.40 -23.34
C MET A 140 -14.78 24.24 -22.11
N ALA A 141 -15.44 23.62 -21.14
CA ALA A 141 -15.81 24.23 -19.85
C ALA A 141 -15.04 23.62 -18.65
N SER A 142 -14.40 22.46 -18.82
CA SER A 142 -13.65 21.80 -17.74
C SER A 142 -12.38 22.57 -17.35
N THR A 143 -12.04 22.50 -16.05
CA THR A 143 -10.84 23.10 -15.45
C THR A 143 -9.77 22.05 -15.12
N GLY A 144 -10.15 20.76 -15.12
CA GLY A 144 -9.26 19.65 -14.89
C GLY A 144 -9.91 18.33 -15.28
N GLU A 145 -9.20 17.23 -15.04
CA GLU A 145 -9.67 15.88 -15.33
C GLU A 145 -9.13 14.90 -14.30
N VAL A 146 -9.90 13.85 -14.02
CA VAL A 146 -9.52 12.73 -13.16
C VAL A 146 -9.48 11.47 -14.00
N ALA A 147 -8.48 10.64 -13.74
CA ALA A 147 -8.36 9.30 -14.31
C ALA A 147 -8.38 8.26 -13.20
N CYS A 148 -9.27 7.28 -13.32
CA CYS A 148 -9.33 6.14 -12.42
C CYS A 148 -9.35 4.83 -13.20
N PHE A 149 -8.98 3.75 -12.52
CA PHE A 149 -8.87 2.42 -13.09
C PHE A 149 -9.78 1.42 -12.36
N GLY A 150 -10.11 0.32 -13.02
CA GLY A 150 -10.89 -0.76 -12.44
C GLY A 150 -10.93 -1.99 -13.34
N ASP A 151 -11.50 -3.07 -12.83
CA ASP A 151 -11.61 -4.34 -13.59
C ASP A 151 -12.63 -4.21 -14.73
N ASN A 152 -13.56 -3.27 -14.59
CA ASN A 152 -14.58 -2.95 -15.57
C ASN A 152 -14.88 -1.45 -15.57
N ARG A 153 -15.59 -0.99 -16.61
CA ARG A 153 -15.93 0.44 -16.75
C ARG A 153 -16.77 1.00 -15.61
N TYR A 154 -17.59 0.18 -14.96
CA TYR A 154 -18.50 0.62 -13.91
C TYR A 154 -17.73 0.99 -12.64
N GLU A 155 -16.78 0.14 -12.25
CA GLU A 155 -15.88 0.38 -11.13
C GLU A 155 -15.01 1.61 -11.39
N ALA A 156 -14.36 1.67 -12.55
CA ALA A 156 -13.51 2.78 -12.94
C ALA A 156 -14.30 4.11 -12.99
N TYR A 157 -15.53 4.11 -13.55
CA TYR A 157 -16.38 5.29 -13.65
C TYR A 157 -16.83 5.78 -12.26
N LEU A 158 -17.27 4.88 -11.37
CA LEU A 158 -17.72 5.29 -10.04
C LEU A 158 -16.57 5.87 -9.21
N LYS A 159 -15.37 5.26 -9.28
CA LYS A 159 -14.15 5.82 -8.67
C LYS A 159 -13.84 7.21 -9.23
N ALA A 160 -13.85 7.35 -10.56
CA ALA A 160 -13.59 8.63 -11.23
C ALA A 160 -14.57 9.73 -10.80
N MET A 161 -15.87 9.41 -10.75
CA MET A 161 -16.89 10.35 -10.27
C MET A 161 -16.61 10.76 -8.82
N MET A 162 -16.37 9.80 -7.91
CA MET A 162 -16.08 10.13 -6.50
C MET A 162 -14.86 11.03 -6.34
N SER A 163 -13.82 10.79 -7.14
CA SER A 163 -12.61 11.60 -7.15
C SER A 163 -12.79 13.02 -7.68
N THR A 164 -13.90 13.34 -8.37
CA THR A 164 -14.26 14.74 -8.69
C THR A 164 -15.00 15.46 -7.56
N GLY A 165 -15.27 14.77 -6.45
CA GLY A 165 -16.08 15.25 -5.33
C GLY A 165 -17.55 14.82 -5.39
N PHE A 166 -17.93 13.98 -6.36
CA PHE A 166 -19.28 13.40 -6.43
C PHE A 166 -19.54 12.50 -5.22
N GLN A 167 -20.69 12.68 -4.57
CA GLN A 167 -21.12 11.82 -3.46
C GLN A 167 -22.18 10.83 -3.95
N ILE A 168 -22.01 9.56 -3.61
CA ILE A 168 -23.01 8.53 -3.92
C ILE A 168 -24.29 8.84 -3.12
N PRO A 169 -25.46 8.91 -3.77
CA PRO A 169 -26.71 9.25 -3.08
C PRO A 169 -27.12 8.17 -2.08
N LYS A 170 -27.79 8.57 -0.99
CA LYS A 170 -28.17 7.67 0.11
C LYS A 170 -29.69 7.56 0.32
N LYS A 171 -30.44 8.61 0.01
CA LYS A 171 -31.87 8.75 0.34
C LYS A 171 -32.71 9.13 -0.87
N ALA A 172 -32.49 10.32 -1.41
CA ALA A 172 -33.45 10.95 -2.33
C ALA A 172 -32.80 11.50 -3.60
N ILE A 173 -33.48 11.29 -4.73
CA ILE A 173 -33.03 11.70 -6.06
C ILE A 173 -34.11 12.55 -6.73
N LEU A 174 -33.73 13.71 -7.26
CA LEU A 174 -34.60 14.61 -8.01
C LEU A 174 -34.43 14.40 -9.52
N LEU A 175 -35.54 14.20 -10.22
CA LEU A 175 -35.62 13.94 -11.66
C LEU A 175 -36.32 15.09 -12.40
N SER A 176 -35.60 15.75 -13.30
CA SER A 176 -36.17 16.78 -14.18
C SER A 176 -35.79 16.48 -15.64
N ILE A 177 -36.66 15.77 -16.35
CA ILE A 177 -36.38 15.26 -17.70
C ILE A 177 -37.37 15.87 -18.68
N GLY A 178 -36.88 16.71 -19.59
CA GLY A 178 -37.76 17.44 -20.50
C GLY A 178 -38.30 16.59 -21.65
N SER A 179 -37.43 15.92 -22.39
CA SER A 179 -37.79 15.20 -23.62
C SER A 179 -38.42 13.84 -23.36
N PHE A 180 -39.54 13.53 -24.03
CA PHE A 180 -40.18 12.19 -24.00
C PHE A 180 -39.20 11.09 -24.40
N LYS A 181 -38.36 11.32 -25.42
CA LYS A 181 -37.33 10.37 -25.84
C LYS A 181 -36.37 10.00 -24.70
N HIS A 182 -35.93 10.99 -23.92
CA HIS A 182 -35.03 10.75 -22.79
C HIS A 182 -35.74 10.05 -21.63
N LYS A 183 -37.01 10.37 -21.37
CA LYS A 183 -37.82 9.66 -20.36
C LYS A 183 -37.96 8.17 -20.69
N MET A 184 -38.28 7.86 -21.94
CA MET A 184 -38.32 6.48 -22.43
C MET A 184 -36.96 5.78 -22.34
N GLU A 185 -35.88 6.45 -22.75
CA GLU A 185 -34.52 5.89 -22.72
C GLU A 185 -34.02 5.60 -21.29
N LEU A 186 -34.39 6.42 -20.30
CA LEU A 186 -34.00 6.25 -18.90
C LEU A 186 -34.94 5.37 -18.08
N LEU A 187 -36.11 4.98 -18.60
CA LEU A 187 -37.09 4.17 -17.87
C LEU A 187 -36.48 2.93 -17.18
N PRO A 188 -35.58 2.15 -17.81
CA PRO A 188 -34.93 1.02 -17.14
C PRO A 188 -34.06 1.46 -15.95
N SER A 189 -33.30 2.55 -16.10
CA SER A 189 -32.43 3.10 -15.06
C SER A 189 -33.23 3.66 -13.88
N ILE A 190 -34.32 4.40 -14.13
CA ILE A 190 -35.17 4.94 -13.06
C ILE A 190 -35.87 3.81 -12.29
N ARG A 191 -36.30 2.74 -13.00
CA ARG A 191 -36.82 1.53 -12.36
C ARG A 191 -35.77 0.84 -11.49
N ALA A 192 -34.50 0.81 -11.90
CA ALA A 192 -33.41 0.27 -11.10
C ALA A 192 -33.20 1.09 -9.81
N LEU A 193 -33.17 2.42 -9.91
CA LEU A 193 -33.07 3.31 -8.75
C LEU A 193 -34.21 3.09 -7.74
N HIS A 194 -35.44 2.96 -8.22
CA HIS A 194 -36.58 2.64 -7.36
C HIS A 194 -36.41 1.29 -6.65
N LYS A 195 -35.94 0.25 -7.37
CA LYS A 195 -35.66 -1.08 -6.78
C LYS A 195 -34.53 -1.06 -5.74
N MET A 196 -33.57 -0.14 -5.88
CA MET A 196 -32.51 0.06 -4.88
C MET A 196 -33.00 0.75 -3.60
N GLY A 197 -34.27 1.19 -3.56
CA GLY A 197 -34.88 1.80 -2.38
C GLY A 197 -34.73 3.32 -2.29
N TYR A 198 -34.29 4.00 -3.35
CA TYR A 198 -34.21 5.45 -3.38
C TYR A 198 -35.58 6.09 -3.47
N LYS A 199 -35.79 7.17 -2.71
CA LYS A 199 -36.99 8.01 -2.83
C LYS A 199 -36.85 8.92 -4.05
N LEU A 200 -37.75 8.76 -5.02
CA LEU A 200 -37.70 9.49 -6.29
C LEU A 200 -38.68 10.65 -6.30
N TYR A 201 -38.17 11.83 -6.62
CA TYR A 201 -38.96 13.04 -6.82
C TYR A 201 -38.85 13.50 -8.26
N GLY A 202 -39.91 14.07 -8.82
CA GLY A 202 -39.95 14.45 -10.22
C GLY A 202 -40.66 15.76 -10.48
N SER A 203 -40.29 16.42 -11.58
CA SER A 203 -41.17 17.46 -12.13
C SER A 203 -42.52 16.89 -12.53
N MET A 204 -43.59 17.68 -12.49
CA MET A 204 -44.97 17.18 -12.68
C MET A 204 -45.06 16.23 -13.89
N GLY A 205 -44.66 16.70 -15.08
CA GLY A 205 -44.66 15.87 -16.28
C GLY A 205 -43.62 14.73 -16.30
N THR A 206 -42.58 14.75 -15.45
CA THR A 206 -41.64 13.63 -15.28
C THR A 206 -42.23 12.57 -14.34
N ALA A 207 -42.85 13.00 -13.24
CA ALA A 207 -43.51 12.14 -12.27
C ALA A 207 -44.70 11.42 -12.91
N ASP A 208 -45.59 12.14 -13.59
CA ASP A 208 -46.76 11.58 -14.28
C ASP A 208 -46.34 10.46 -15.25
N PHE A 209 -45.35 10.74 -16.11
CA PHE A 209 -44.84 9.76 -17.07
C PHE A 209 -44.33 8.48 -16.39
N TYR A 210 -43.51 8.59 -15.33
CA TYR A 210 -42.96 7.39 -14.69
C TYR A 210 -43.98 6.64 -13.86
N ASN A 211 -44.94 7.33 -13.23
CA ASN A 211 -46.07 6.72 -12.54
C ASN A 211 -46.94 5.92 -13.51
N GLU A 212 -47.25 6.46 -14.69
CA GLU A 212 -47.96 5.73 -15.77
C GLU A 212 -47.21 4.46 -16.23
N HIS A 213 -45.87 4.46 -16.13
CA HIS A 213 -45.02 3.33 -16.51
C HIS A 213 -44.62 2.43 -15.31
N GLY A 214 -45.34 2.56 -14.20
CA GLY A 214 -45.24 1.67 -13.03
C GLY A 214 -44.02 1.92 -12.13
N VAL A 215 -43.50 3.15 -12.09
CA VAL A 215 -42.43 3.56 -11.17
C VAL A 215 -42.93 4.72 -10.31
N GLN A 216 -42.97 4.51 -8.99
CA GLN A 216 -43.46 5.52 -8.07
C GLN A 216 -42.50 6.71 -8.01
N VAL A 217 -42.97 7.88 -8.44
CA VAL A 217 -42.23 9.14 -8.38
C VAL A 217 -43.14 10.21 -7.77
N GLU A 218 -42.71 10.82 -6.67
CA GLU A 218 -43.47 11.89 -6.03
C GLU A 218 -43.35 13.19 -6.85
N SER A 219 -44.49 13.81 -7.15
CA SER A 219 -44.53 15.12 -7.78
C SER A 219 -44.21 16.20 -6.74
N SER A 220 -43.21 17.03 -7.01
CA SER A 220 -42.99 18.28 -6.26
C SER A 220 -43.74 19.42 -6.96
N HIS A 221 -44.52 20.24 -6.25
CA HIS A 221 -45.13 21.45 -6.83
C HIS A 221 -44.07 22.57 -6.99
N TRP A 222 -44.01 23.18 -8.17
CA TRP A 222 -42.94 24.09 -8.62
C TRP A 222 -43.40 25.56 -8.55
N THR A 223 -43.26 26.21 -7.42
CA THR A 223 -43.39 27.68 -7.34
C THR A 223 -41.99 28.28 -7.18
N PHE A 224 -41.53 28.99 -8.20
CA PHE A 224 -40.42 29.94 -8.08
C PHE A 224 -41.00 31.36 -8.03
N GLU A 225 -41.96 31.59 -7.13
CA GLU A 225 -42.54 32.93 -7.02
C GLU A 225 -41.58 33.91 -6.36
N ASN A 226 -41.74 35.17 -6.77
CA ASN A 226 -40.80 36.26 -6.64
C ASN A 226 -40.42 36.56 -5.19
N ILE A 227 -39.15 36.95 -4.97
CA ILE A 227 -38.66 37.63 -3.75
C ILE A 227 -39.19 39.08 -3.75
N GLY A 228 -40.49 39.26 -3.90
CA GLY A 228 -41.10 40.57 -4.05
C GLY A 228 -42.61 40.49 -3.95
N GLU A 229 -43.12 41.06 -2.87
CA GLU A 229 -44.52 41.29 -2.50
C GLU A 229 -45.24 40.18 -1.71
N ASN A 230 -45.80 40.63 -0.59
CA ASN A 230 -46.40 39.87 0.49
C ASN A 230 -47.46 38.88 0.02
N THR A 231 -47.28 37.59 0.32
CA THR A 231 -48.38 36.63 0.43
C THR A 231 -48.33 35.88 1.75
N THR A 232 -49.50 35.85 2.38
CA THR A 232 -49.79 35.32 3.71
C THR A 232 -50.00 33.80 3.69
N SER A 233 -49.29 33.11 4.59
CA SER A 233 -49.65 31.86 5.28
C SER A 233 -50.22 30.68 4.46
N GLY A 234 -49.36 29.69 4.20
CA GLY A 234 -49.70 28.30 3.86
C GLY A 234 -48.50 27.58 3.25
N GLU A 235 -47.92 26.61 3.98
CA GLU A 235 -46.82 25.69 3.63
C GLU A 235 -46.46 25.55 2.13
N LEU A 236 -45.66 26.49 1.60
CA LEU A 236 -45.05 26.38 0.28
C LEU A 236 -43.54 26.12 0.46
N ASN A 237 -43.17 24.84 0.48
CA ASN A 237 -41.77 24.43 0.57
C ASN A 237 -41.06 24.71 -0.76
N ASN A 238 -40.21 25.74 -0.79
CA ASN A 238 -39.51 26.15 -2.00
C ASN A 238 -38.37 25.16 -2.36
N LEU A 239 -38.15 24.89 -3.65
CA LEU A 239 -37.04 24.03 -4.14
C LEU A 239 -35.67 24.48 -3.62
N THR A 240 -35.49 25.79 -3.48
CA THR A 240 -34.32 26.40 -2.87
C THR A 240 -34.11 25.92 -1.44
N ASP A 241 -35.19 25.80 -0.66
CA ASP A 241 -35.13 25.34 0.73
C ASP A 241 -34.78 23.85 0.82
N PHE A 242 -35.35 23.01 -0.06
CA PHE A 242 -35.01 21.58 -0.12
C PHE A 242 -33.54 21.35 -0.52
N LEU A 243 -33.03 22.08 -1.52
CA LEU A 243 -31.63 21.97 -1.93
C LEU A 243 -30.68 22.56 -0.87
N ALA A 244 -31.06 23.67 -0.22
CA ALA A 244 -30.31 24.27 0.88
C ALA A 244 -30.24 23.35 2.11
N ARG A 245 -31.33 22.64 2.42
CA ARG A 245 -31.41 21.63 3.49
C ARG A 245 -30.75 20.30 3.14
N ARG A 246 -30.30 20.12 1.88
CA ARG A 246 -29.75 18.87 1.32
C ARG A 246 -30.72 17.69 1.41
N ASP A 247 -32.00 17.96 1.16
CA ASP A 247 -33.03 16.92 1.14
C ASP A 247 -32.93 16.01 -0.11
N PHE A 248 -32.18 16.43 -1.13
CA PHE A 248 -31.81 15.62 -2.29
C PHE A 248 -30.31 15.36 -2.31
N ASP A 249 -29.92 14.09 -2.51
CA ASP A 249 -28.52 13.70 -2.60
C ASP A 249 -28.01 13.67 -4.06
N LEU A 250 -28.91 13.67 -5.04
CA LEU A 250 -28.58 13.67 -6.47
C LEU A 250 -29.68 14.35 -7.28
N VAL A 251 -29.28 15.14 -8.27
CA VAL A 251 -30.17 15.74 -9.28
C VAL A 251 -29.83 15.18 -10.66
N ILE A 252 -30.81 14.60 -11.34
CA ILE A 252 -30.72 14.22 -12.76
C ILE A 252 -31.58 15.20 -13.56
N ASN A 253 -30.93 16.11 -14.30
CA ASN A 253 -31.61 17.19 -15.01
C ASN A 253 -31.23 17.17 -16.50
N LEU A 254 -32.13 16.65 -17.33
CA LEU A 254 -31.94 16.53 -18.77
C LEU A 254 -32.80 17.57 -19.52
N PRO A 255 -32.21 18.65 -20.05
CA PRO A 255 -32.98 19.69 -20.72
C PRO A 255 -33.53 19.26 -22.09
N MET A 256 -34.52 20.01 -22.57
CA MET A 256 -35.01 19.89 -23.93
C MET A 256 -34.04 20.58 -24.90
N ARG A 257 -33.35 19.81 -25.76
CA ARG A 257 -32.63 20.37 -26.90
C ARG A 257 -33.62 20.64 -28.03
N ASN A 258 -34.27 21.79 -28.03
CA ASN A 258 -34.95 22.27 -29.24
C ASN A 258 -33.89 22.88 -30.16
N GLY A 259 -33.84 22.43 -31.42
CA GLY A 259 -32.80 22.77 -32.38
C GLY A 259 -32.57 24.27 -32.56
N GLY A 260 -31.29 24.65 -32.69
CA GLY A 260 -30.83 26.00 -33.00
C GLY A 260 -30.11 26.66 -31.83
N ALA A 261 -28.96 27.26 -32.12
CA ALA A 261 -28.20 28.11 -31.20
C ALA A 261 -29.07 29.28 -30.72
N ARG A 262 -29.82 29.09 -29.63
CA ARG A 262 -30.53 30.18 -28.95
C ARG A 262 -29.64 30.71 -27.84
N ARG A 263 -29.36 32.02 -27.91
CA ARG A 263 -28.65 32.77 -26.87
C ARG A 263 -29.25 32.49 -25.49
N VAL A 264 -28.35 32.36 -24.51
CA VAL A 264 -28.59 32.08 -23.09
C VAL A 264 -29.45 33.16 -22.39
N SER A 265 -29.71 34.29 -23.05
CA SER A 265 -30.32 35.48 -22.43
C SER A 265 -31.85 35.57 -22.46
N SER A 266 -32.58 34.64 -23.10
CA SER A 266 -34.00 34.93 -23.43
C SER A 266 -35.10 34.19 -22.66
N PHE A 267 -34.83 33.10 -21.93
CA PHE A 267 -35.82 32.54 -20.99
C PHE A 267 -35.11 31.73 -19.88
N MET A 268 -35.17 32.20 -18.64
CA MET A 268 -34.62 31.51 -17.48
C MET A 268 -35.53 30.34 -17.08
N THR A 269 -35.34 29.18 -17.73
CA THR A 269 -36.16 27.99 -17.49
C THR A 269 -36.00 27.46 -16.07
N TYR A 270 -37.03 26.79 -15.54
CA TYR A 270 -36.96 26.12 -14.24
C TYR A 270 -35.86 25.05 -14.17
N GLY A 271 -35.58 24.38 -15.30
CA GLY A 271 -34.48 23.43 -15.41
C GLY A 271 -33.11 24.08 -15.22
N TYR A 272 -32.89 25.27 -15.81
CA TYR A 272 -31.66 26.06 -15.62
C TYR A 272 -31.45 26.43 -14.15
N ARG A 273 -32.49 27.00 -13.50
CA ARG A 273 -32.42 27.39 -12.08
C ARG A 273 -32.10 26.18 -11.18
N THR A 274 -32.70 25.02 -11.44
CA THR A 274 -32.46 23.80 -10.67
C THR A 274 -31.00 23.32 -10.77
N ARG A 275 -30.43 23.33 -11.98
CA ARG A 275 -29.01 22.96 -12.18
C ARG A 275 -28.08 23.92 -11.44
N ARG A 276 -28.40 25.21 -11.48
CA ARG A 276 -27.60 26.24 -10.81
C ARG A 276 -27.61 26.05 -9.29
N LEU A 277 -28.79 25.90 -8.70
CA LEU A 277 -28.94 25.67 -7.27
C LEU A 277 -28.26 24.37 -6.82
N ALA A 278 -28.33 23.30 -7.62
CA ALA A 278 -27.64 22.05 -7.31
C ALA A 278 -26.11 22.27 -7.20
N VAL A 279 -25.51 22.98 -8.15
CA VAL A 279 -24.07 23.31 -8.09
C VAL A 279 -23.74 24.22 -6.90
N GLU A 280 -24.55 25.25 -6.64
CA GLU A 280 -24.34 26.21 -5.54
C GLU A 280 -24.40 25.54 -4.17
N PHE A 281 -25.34 24.62 -3.96
CA PHE A 281 -25.45 23.84 -2.73
C PHE A 281 -24.58 22.57 -2.70
N SER A 282 -23.73 22.38 -3.71
CA SER A 282 -22.84 21.20 -3.84
C SER A 282 -23.61 19.88 -3.81
N VAL A 283 -24.81 19.86 -4.39
CA VAL A 283 -25.60 18.65 -4.65
C VAL A 283 -25.14 18.06 -5.98
N PRO A 284 -24.74 16.78 -6.02
CA PRO A 284 -24.36 16.09 -7.25
C PRO A 284 -25.37 16.26 -8.38
N LEU A 285 -24.89 16.55 -9.60
CA LEU A 285 -25.72 16.86 -10.76
C LEU A 285 -25.27 16.06 -11.99
N VAL A 286 -26.23 15.44 -12.68
CA VAL A 286 -26.01 14.78 -13.98
C VAL A 286 -26.92 15.41 -15.05
N THR A 287 -26.31 15.82 -16.17
CA THR A 287 -27.00 16.57 -17.25
C THR A 287 -27.05 15.85 -18.60
N ASP A 288 -26.38 14.71 -18.73
CA ASP A 288 -26.40 13.86 -19.94
C ASP A 288 -27.08 12.51 -19.70
N VAL A 289 -27.83 12.06 -20.72
CA VAL A 289 -28.62 10.82 -20.65
C VAL A 289 -27.75 9.57 -20.58
N LYS A 290 -26.61 9.53 -21.29
CA LYS A 290 -25.72 8.37 -21.33
C LYS A 290 -24.94 8.25 -20.03
N CYS A 291 -24.44 9.38 -19.49
CA CYS A 291 -23.79 9.41 -18.18
C CYS A 291 -24.75 9.01 -17.06
N ALA A 292 -26.02 9.45 -17.11
CA ALA A 292 -27.02 9.02 -16.14
C ALA A 292 -27.24 7.50 -16.17
N LYS A 293 -27.31 6.89 -17.36
CA LYS A 293 -27.42 5.42 -17.48
C LYS A 293 -26.20 4.71 -16.89
N LEU A 294 -25.00 5.14 -17.27
CA LEU A 294 -23.75 4.54 -16.81
C LEU A 294 -23.61 4.64 -15.29
N LEU A 295 -23.97 5.80 -14.70
CA LEU A 295 -23.97 6.01 -13.26
C LEU A 295 -24.88 5.02 -12.55
N VAL A 296 -26.13 4.89 -13.01
CA VAL A 296 -27.10 3.99 -12.39
C VAL A 296 -26.67 2.53 -12.53
N GLU A 297 -26.17 2.12 -13.70
CA GLU A 297 -25.63 0.77 -13.91
C GLU A 297 -24.42 0.49 -13.01
N ALA A 298 -23.55 1.49 -12.80
CA ALA A 298 -22.41 1.36 -11.91
C ALA A 298 -22.80 1.24 -10.44
N MET A 299 -23.75 2.07 -10.00
CA MET A 299 -24.30 1.98 -8.64
C MET A 299 -24.98 0.63 -8.39
N LEU A 300 -25.73 0.11 -9.37
CA LEU A 300 -26.39 -1.20 -9.28
C LEU A 300 -25.38 -2.34 -9.17
N SER A 301 -24.29 -2.28 -9.94
CA SER A 301 -23.30 -3.35 -10.03
C SER A 301 -22.41 -3.45 -8.78
N ILE A 302 -22.06 -2.32 -8.17
CA ILE A 302 -21.09 -2.27 -7.06
C ILE A 302 -21.81 -2.27 -5.71
N ASN A 303 -23.05 -1.77 -5.65
CA ASN A 303 -23.96 -1.75 -4.49
C ASN A 303 -23.43 -0.96 -3.25
N LYS A 304 -22.15 -0.56 -3.23
CA LYS A 304 -21.44 0.21 -2.17
C LYS A 304 -20.34 1.09 -2.78
N GLU A 305 -19.59 1.80 -1.93
CA GLU A 305 -18.37 2.48 -2.34
C GLU A 305 -17.34 1.46 -2.88
N PRO A 306 -16.74 1.73 -4.06
CA PRO A 306 -15.74 0.85 -4.65
C PRO A 306 -14.48 0.81 -3.77
N ARG A 307 -13.94 -0.39 -3.53
CA ARG A 307 -12.70 -0.56 -2.76
C ARG A 307 -11.49 -0.11 -3.59
N MET A 308 -10.53 0.54 -2.95
CA MET A 308 -9.22 0.79 -3.54
C MET A 308 -8.43 -0.52 -3.64
N LYS A 309 -7.97 -0.85 -4.84
CA LYS A 309 -7.11 -1.99 -5.18
C LYS A 309 -5.72 -1.44 -5.49
N THR A 310 -4.78 -1.55 -4.56
CA THR A 310 -3.43 -0.97 -4.71
C THR A 310 -2.73 -1.35 -6.02
N HIS A 311 -2.80 -2.62 -6.45
CA HIS A 311 -2.16 -3.07 -7.70
C HIS A 311 -2.76 -2.47 -8.98
N THR A 312 -3.99 -1.94 -8.93
CA THR A 312 -4.69 -1.36 -10.10
C THR A 312 -4.82 0.16 -10.00
N ASP A 313 -5.14 0.66 -8.80
CA ASP A 313 -5.41 2.05 -8.50
C ASP A 313 -4.14 2.83 -8.12
N CYS A 314 -3.10 2.14 -7.64
CA CYS A 314 -1.82 2.73 -7.22
C CYS A 314 -0.70 2.21 -8.12
N LEU A 315 -0.70 2.65 -9.39
CA LEU A 315 0.36 2.33 -10.34
C LEU A 315 1.64 3.09 -9.96
N SER A 316 2.60 2.37 -9.39
CA SER A 316 3.98 2.82 -9.21
C SER A 316 4.86 2.26 -10.33
N SER A 317 5.91 2.98 -10.73
CA SER A 317 6.98 2.42 -11.58
C SER A 317 7.85 1.40 -10.83
N HIS A 318 7.63 1.23 -9.53
CA HIS A 318 8.39 0.37 -8.64
C HIS A 318 7.62 -0.91 -8.31
N ARG A 319 8.33 -2.04 -8.27
CA ARG A 319 7.79 -3.34 -7.84
C ARG A 319 7.62 -3.35 -6.32
N MET A 320 6.38 -3.10 -5.90
CA MET A 320 5.95 -3.21 -4.52
C MET A 320 5.64 -4.66 -4.14
N VAL A 321 6.25 -5.17 -3.08
CA VAL A 321 5.97 -6.49 -2.51
C VAL A 321 5.38 -6.33 -1.12
N LYS A 322 4.30 -7.08 -0.86
CA LYS A 322 3.66 -7.14 0.45
C LYS A 322 4.13 -8.37 1.20
N LEU A 323 4.74 -8.14 2.36
CA LEU A 323 5.22 -9.15 3.31
C LEU A 323 4.30 -9.19 4.54
N PRO A 324 4.25 -10.31 5.29
CA PRO A 324 3.62 -10.31 6.61
C PRO A 324 4.39 -9.41 7.59
N GLY A 325 3.82 -9.17 8.78
CA GLY A 325 4.54 -8.52 9.87
C GLY A 325 5.77 -9.32 10.30
N LEU A 326 6.97 -8.78 10.08
CA LEU A 326 8.21 -9.49 10.36
C LEU A 326 8.58 -9.42 11.84
N ILE A 327 9.34 -10.41 12.30
CA ILE A 327 9.65 -10.65 13.71
C ILE A 327 11.16 -10.74 13.88
N ASP A 328 11.68 -9.96 14.83
CA ASP A 328 13.07 -10.04 15.26
C ASP A 328 13.14 -10.62 16.68
N VAL A 329 13.68 -11.82 16.80
CA VAL A 329 13.71 -12.57 18.06
C VAL A 329 14.93 -12.24 18.94
N HIS A 330 15.80 -11.31 18.52
CA HIS A 330 17.02 -10.99 19.28
C HIS A 330 17.34 -9.49 19.22
N VAL A 331 16.81 -8.74 20.20
CA VAL A 331 16.99 -7.27 20.27
C VAL A 331 17.41 -6.84 21.67
N HIS A 332 18.40 -5.96 21.78
CA HIS A 332 18.80 -5.31 23.04
C HIS A 332 18.29 -3.86 23.09
N VAL A 333 17.12 -3.64 23.68
CA VAL A 333 16.51 -2.31 23.82
C VAL A 333 17.14 -1.41 24.90
N ARG A 334 18.05 -1.96 25.72
CA ARG A 334 18.84 -1.25 26.76
C ARG A 334 18.06 -0.62 27.93
N GLU A 335 16.75 -0.80 27.98
CA GLU A 335 15.87 -0.30 29.03
C GLU A 335 15.30 -1.46 29.86
N PRO A 336 15.41 -1.43 31.21
CA PRO A 336 15.91 -0.34 32.06
C PRO A 336 17.44 -0.17 32.09
N GLY A 337 17.88 1.04 32.45
CA GLY A 337 19.24 1.33 32.93
C GLY A 337 20.17 2.06 31.97
N ALA A 338 20.11 1.78 30.67
CA ALA A 338 21.03 2.35 29.69
C ALA A 338 20.30 3.06 28.54
N THR A 339 19.32 3.90 28.90
CA THR A 339 18.41 4.59 27.97
C THR A 339 19.08 5.60 27.05
N HIS A 340 20.33 5.99 27.36
CA HIS A 340 21.16 6.81 26.47
C HIS A 340 21.66 6.04 25.25
N LYS A 341 21.77 4.71 25.34
CA LYS A 341 22.15 3.83 24.22
C LYS A 341 20.95 3.51 23.34
N GLU A 342 19.83 3.18 23.97
CA GLU A 342 18.53 2.92 23.34
C GLU A 342 17.43 2.83 24.40
N ASP A 343 16.16 3.04 24.04
CA ASP A 343 15.02 2.71 24.89
C ASP A 343 13.91 1.99 24.09
N PHE A 344 12.84 1.53 24.75
CA PHE A 344 11.76 0.82 24.04
C PHE A 344 11.12 1.67 22.94
N SER A 345 10.99 2.99 23.11
CA SER A 345 10.36 3.86 22.11
C SER A 345 11.24 4.02 20.87
N THR A 346 12.54 4.27 21.03
CA THR A 346 13.44 4.47 19.89
C THR A 346 13.84 3.14 19.24
N GLY A 347 14.07 2.08 20.03
CA GLY A 347 14.33 0.75 19.51
C GLY A 347 13.16 0.18 18.70
N THR A 348 11.91 0.36 19.15
CA THR A 348 10.74 -0.09 18.36
C THR A 348 10.39 0.83 17.19
N ALA A 349 10.76 2.12 17.24
CA ALA A 349 10.72 2.99 16.06
C ALA A 349 11.70 2.49 14.98
N ALA A 350 12.92 2.14 15.38
CA ALA A 350 13.92 1.51 14.51
C ALA A 350 13.45 0.16 13.95
N ALA A 351 12.75 -0.64 14.77
CA ALA A 351 12.14 -1.90 14.34
C ALA A 351 11.10 -1.65 13.23
N LEU A 352 10.15 -0.75 13.42
CA LEU A 352 9.13 -0.41 12.43
C LEU A 352 9.75 0.12 11.12
N ALA A 353 10.75 1.00 11.22
CA ALA A 353 11.47 1.50 10.04
C ALA A 353 12.22 0.39 9.29
N GLY A 354 12.71 -0.64 10.01
CA GLY A 354 13.30 -1.86 9.44
C GLY A 354 12.27 -2.90 8.96
N GLY A 355 10.97 -2.61 9.04
CA GLY A 355 9.91 -3.54 8.65
C GLY A 355 9.60 -4.62 9.69
N ILE A 356 10.08 -4.48 10.93
CA ILE A 356 9.82 -5.40 12.04
C ILE A 356 8.61 -4.91 12.84
N THR A 357 7.64 -5.79 13.05
CA THR A 357 6.39 -5.50 13.76
C THR A 357 6.29 -6.18 15.12
N LEU A 358 7.20 -7.12 15.43
CA LEU A 358 7.32 -7.74 16.76
C LEU A 358 8.79 -7.95 17.11
N ILE A 359 9.22 -7.50 18.30
CA ILE A 359 10.58 -7.76 18.81
C ILE A 359 10.59 -8.68 20.04
N CYS A 360 11.64 -9.50 20.21
CA CYS A 360 11.92 -10.16 21.48
C CYS A 360 13.14 -9.52 22.17
N ALA A 361 12.89 -8.82 23.28
CA ALA A 361 13.88 -8.04 24.00
C ALA A 361 14.71 -8.90 24.97
N MET A 362 16.03 -8.84 24.85
CA MET A 362 17.00 -9.60 25.64
C MET A 362 17.14 -9.08 27.08
N PRO A 363 17.49 -9.96 28.05
CA PRO A 363 17.36 -9.67 29.49
C PRO A 363 18.57 -8.96 30.11
N ASN A 364 19.63 -8.73 29.36
CA ASN A 364 20.89 -8.14 29.84
C ASN A 364 20.83 -6.61 29.97
N THR A 365 19.76 -6.10 30.56
CA THR A 365 19.55 -4.70 30.94
C THR A 365 20.22 -4.39 32.29
N ALA A 366 20.01 -3.19 32.84
CA ALA A 366 20.49 -2.81 34.17
C ALA A 366 19.33 -2.18 34.98
N PRO A 367 18.71 -2.92 35.94
CA PRO A 367 19.01 -4.29 36.35
C PRO A 367 18.70 -5.31 35.24
N ALA A 368 19.36 -6.46 35.30
CA ALA A 368 19.10 -7.57 34.39
C ALA A 368 17.77 -8.25 34.74
N ILE A 369 17.02 -8.66 33.72
CA ILE A 369 15.68 -9.24 33.85
C ILE A 369 15.82 -10.72 34.25
N THR A 370 15.90 -10.97 35.56
CA THR A 370 16.31 -12.28 36.13
C THR A 370 15.39 -12.77 37.25
N ASP A 371 14.34 -12.01 37.56
CA ASP A 371 13.34 -12.31 38.58
C ASP A 371 12.00 -11.63 38.25
N GLN A 372 10.98 -11.86 39.08
CA GLN A 372 9.63 -11.31 38.87
C GLN A 372 9.61 -9.77 38.94
N ALA A 373 10.42 -9.15 39.80
CA ALA A 373 10.42 -7.70 39.99
C ALA A 373 11.00 -6.97 38.77
N THR A 374 12.15 -7.44 38.30
CA THR A 374 12.83 -6.92 37.10
C THR A 374 12.03 -7.21 35.84
N PHE A 375 11.37 -8.37 35.75
CA PHE A 375 10.46 -8.70 34.65
C PHE A 375 9.24 -7.78 34.60
N SER A 376 8.58 -7.55 35.74
CA SER A 376 7.45 -6.62 35.83
C SER A 376 7.86 -5.19 35.46
N LEU A 377 9.01 -4.73 35.96
CA LEU A 377 9.55 -3.41 35.59
C LEU A 377 9.75 -3.26 34.08
N ALA A 378 10.39 -4.24 33.45
CA ALA A 378 10.62 -4.21 32.00
C ALA A 378 9.31 -4.27 31.20
N LYS A 379 8.35 -5.08 31.67
CA LYS A 379 7.01 -5.18 31.07
C LYS A 379 6.25 -3.86 31.14
N ASP A 380 6.27 -3.17 32.27
CA ASP A 380 5.60 -1.88 32.45
C ASP A 380 6.25 -0.79 31.56
N LEU A 381 7.58 -0.78 31.48
CA LEU A 381 8.33 0.14 30.60
C LEU A 381 8.01 -0.13 29.12
N ALA A 382 8.00 -1.40 28.70
CA ALA A 382 7.65 -1.78 27.35
C ALA A 382 6.20 -1.40 27.02
N ALA A 383 5.24 -1.69 27.91
CA ALA A 383 3.84 -1.33 27.73
C ALA A 383 3.63 0.18 27.58
N ALA A 384 4.42 1.00 28.28
CA ALA A 384 4.32 2.45 28.20
C ALA A 384 5.01 3.06 26.96
N LYS A 385 5.99 2.37 26.35
CA LYS A 385 6.92 3.00 25.40
C LYS A 385 7.04 2.29 24.05
N ALA A 386 6.79 1.00 23.97
CA ALA A 386 6.91 0.26 22.73
C ALA A 386 5.92 0.77 21.68
N ARG A 387 6.36 0.84 20.42
CA ARG A 387 5.57 1.28 19.26
C ARG A 387 5.15 0.11 18.37
N CYS A 388 5.79 -1.04 18.56
CA CYS A 388 5.42 -2.31 17.96
C CYS A 388 5.23 -3.37 19.04
N ASP A 389 4.64 -4.51 18.67
CA ASP A 389 4.38 -5.57 19.64
C ASP A 389 5.71 -6.16 20.13
N TYR A 390 5.73 -6.75 21.33
CA TYR A 390 6.96 -7.22 21.94
C TYR A 390 6.77 -8.47 22.80
N ALA A 391 7.87 -9.18 23.01
CA ALA A 391 8.04 -10.19 24.05
C ALA A 391 9.36 -9.94 24.80
N ILE A 392 9.46 -10.38 26.05
CA ILE A 392 10.64 -10.10 26.90
C ILE A 392 11.23 -11.45 27.35
N PHE A 393 12.54 -11.61 27.18
CA PHE A 393 13.28 -12.77 27.69
C PHE A 393 13.54 -12.65 29.19
N LEU A 394 13.72 -13.81 29.82
CA LEU A 394 14.32 -13.93 31.16
C LEU A 394 15.78 -14.33 31.03
N GLY A 395 16.63 -13.82 31.91
CA GLY A 395 18.06 -14.16 31.98
C GLY A 395 18.31 -15.27 33.00
N ALA A 396 19.09 -16.27 32.61
CA ALA A 396 19.58 -17.30 33.51
C ALA A 396 20.74 -16.76 34.36
N THR A 397 20.70 -17.00 35.68
CA THR A 397 21.80 -16.74 36.63
C THR A 397 22.17 -18.02 37.36
N SER A 398 23.26 -18.01 38.13
CA SER A 398 23.70 -19.19 38.89
C SER A 398 22.71 -19.63 40.00
N ASP A 399 21.80 -18.75 40.39
CA ASP A 399 20.95 -18.88 41.58
C ASP A 399 19.44 -18.85 41.32
N ASN A 400 18.98 -18.47 40.11
CA ASN A 400 17.55 -18.34 39.82
C ASN A 400 16.89 -19.59 39.20
N HIS A 401 17.61 -20.70 39.01
CA HIS A 401 17.10 -21.90 38.33
C HIS A 401 15.82 -22.51 38.96
N ASN A 402 15.59 -22.30 40.27
CA ASN A 402 14.39 -22.81 40.96
C ASN A 402 13.19 -21.85 40.89
N THR A 403 13.42 -20.54 40.71
CA THR A 403 12.37 -19.51 40.81
C THR A 403 11.96 -18.97 39.44
N ILE A 404 12.91 -18.89 38.50
CA ILE A 404 12.68 -18.40 37.13
C ILE A 404 11.63 -19.21 36.33
N PRO A 405 11.44 -20.53 36.51
CA PRO A 405 10.46 -21.31 35.75
C PRO A 405 9.01 -20.83 35.91
N GLU A 406 8.67 -20.22 37.05
CA GLU A 406 7.31 -19.71 37.32
C GLU A 406 6.89 -18.61 36.34
N LEU A 407 7.86 -17.89 35.77
CA LEU A 407 7.65 -16.79 34.83
C LEU A 407 7.61 -17.25 33.36
N ALA A 408 7.93 -18.51 33.09
CA ALA A 408 8.02 -19.03 31.72
C ALA A 408 6.77 -18.79 30.85
N PRO A 409 5.52 -18.87 31.36
CA PRO A 409 4.33 -18.58 30.56
C PRO A 409 4.19 -17.13 30.09
N GLN A 410 4.91 -16.19 30.71
CA GLN A 410 4.83 -14.76 30.40
C GLN A 410 5.99 -14.26 29.54
N ALA A 411 7.09 -15.01 29.47
CA ALA A 411 8.32 -14.61 28.80
C ALA A 411 8.42 -15.15 27.37
N ALA A 412 9.25 -14.50 26.54
CA ALA A 412 9.63 -15.02 25.21
C ALA A 412 10.37 -16.36 25.31
N GLY A 413 11.14 -16.54 26.38
CA GLY A 413 11.97 -17.70 26.65
C GLY A 413 13.01 -17.39 27.73
N LEU A 414 13.85 -18.37 28.03
CA LEU A 414 15.02 -18.20 28.89
C LEU A 414 16.27 -18.02 28.02
N LYS A 415 17.06 -16.96 28.27
CA LYS A 415 18.34 -16.71 27.62
C LYS A 415 19.48 -17.06 28.57
N MET A 416 20.36 -17.97 28.13
CA MET A 416 21.59 -18.32 28.83
C MET A 416 22.80 -17.74 28.11
N TYR A 417 23.71 -17.14 28.87
CA TYR A 417 24.96 -16.58 28.36
C TYR A 417 26.14 -17.47 28.75
N LEU A 418 26.67 -18.25 27.78
CA LEU A 418 27.64 -19.31 28.04
C LEU A 418 29.09 -18.90 27.72
N ASN A 419 29.27 -17.81 26.96
CA ASN A 419 30.57 -17.22 26.64
C ASN A 419 30.74 -15.86 27.32
N GLU A 420 31.85 -15.15 27.04
CA GLU A 420 32.08 -13.82 27.58
C GLU A 420 31.01 -12.83 27.13
N THR A 421 30.36 -12.21 28.11
CA THR A 421 29.41 -11.11 27.90
C THR A 421 29.86 -9.90 28.70
N PHE A 422 29.51 -8.71 28.23
CA PHE A 422 29.86 -7.44 28.89
C PHE A 422 29.17 -7.26 30.27
N ASN A 423 28.17 -8.09 30.62
CA ASN A 423 27.39 -8.03 31.87
C ASN A 423 27.56 -9.28 32.75
N ALA A 424 27.03 -9.22 33.97
CA ALA A 424 27.15 -10.23 35.04
C ALA A 424 26.37 -11.55 34.84
N LEU A 425 25.74 -11.78 33.67
CA LEU A 425 24.88 -12.96 33.43
C LEU A 425 25.64 -14.20 32.92
N ARG A 426 26.97 -14.14 32.81
CA ARG A 426 27.76 -15.27 32.31
C ARG A 426 27.69 -16.47 33.27
N LEU A 427 27.14 -17.57 32.79
CA LEU A 427 27.15 -18.86 33.49
C LEU A 427 28.46 -19.58 33.20
N ARG A 428 29.33 -19.72 34.21
CA ARG A 428 30.67 -20.30 34.03
C ARG A 428 30.73 -21.81 34.24
N ASP A 429 29.80 -22.35 35.04
CA ASP A 429 29.81 -23.76 35.42
C ASP A 429 28.74 -24.54 34.64
N LEU A 430 29.14 -25.69 34.10
CA LEU A 430 28.24 -26.66 33.47
C LEU A 430 27.17 -27.15 34.45
N THR A 431 27.45 -27.16 35.76
CA THR A 431 26.45 -27.54 36.76
C THR A 431 25.28 -26.56 36.78
N ASP A 432 25.53 -25.26 36.62
CA ASP A 432 24.45 -24.26 36.53
C ASP A 432 23.69 -24.38 35.22
N TRP A 433 24.37 -24.78 34.13
CA TRP A 433 23.69 -25.05 32.87
C TRP A 433 22.73 -26.24 33.03
N ALA A 434 23.21 -27.35 33.60
CA ALA A 434 22.40 -28.54 33.86
C ALA A 434 21.18 -28.23 34.74
N LYS A 435 21.34 -27.44 35.81
CA LYS A 435 20.22 -27.00 36.66
C LYS A 435 19.14 -26.26 35.87
N HIS A 436 19.52 -25.33 34.98
CA HIS A 436 18.55 -24.66 34.11
C HIS A 436 17.92 -25.60 33.10
N PHE A 437 18.68 -26.57 32.59
CA PHE A 437 18.18 -27.61 31.69
C PHE A 437 17.13 -28.50 32.36
N ASP A 438 17.29 -28.80 33.65
CA ASP A 438 16.36 -29.61 34.45
C ASP A 438 15.10 -28.86 34.88
N ASN A 439 15.23 -27.57 35.23
CA ASN A 439 14.14 -26.82 35.85
C ASN A 439 13.31 -25.97 34.87
N TRP A 440 13.88 -25.51 33.75
CA TRP A 440 13.12 -24.71 32.79
C TRP A 440 12.12 -25.56 32.00
N PRO A 441 10.81 -25.20 31.91
CA PRO A 441 9.82 -26.08 31.32
C PRO A 441 10.06 -26.27 29.82
N THR A 442 10.10 -27.52 29.37
CA THR A 442 10.47 -27.92 27.99
C THR A 442 9.57 -27.34 26.90
N LYS A 443 8.35 -26.94 27.24
CA LYS A 443 7.42 -26.26 26.33
C LYS A 443 7.91 -24.87 25.93
N TYR A 444 8.69 -24.17 26.75
CA TYR A 444 9.11 -22.79 26.49
C TYR A 444 10.53 -22.72 25.92
N PRO A 445 10.82 -21.76 25.02
CA PRO A 445 12.13 -21.66 24.38
C PRO A 445 13.28 -21.48 25.38
N LEU A 446 14.41 -22.14 25.08
CA LEU A 446 15.69 -21.93 25.75
C LEU A 446 16.72 -21.52 24.71
N CYS A 447 17.15 -20.27 24.79
CA CYS A 447 18.06 -19.64 23.87
C CYS A 447 19.45 -19.53 24.49
N VAL A 448 20.49 -19.83 23.73
CA VAL A 448 21.86 -19.86 24.25
C VAL A 448 22.78 -18.99 23.41
N HIS A 449 23.51 -18.10 24.06
CA HIS A 449 24.72 -17.51 23.47
C HIS A 449 25.83 -18.54 23.61
N ALA A 450 26.15 -19.22 22.52
CA ALA A 450 27.19 -20.25 22.47
C ALA A 450 28.11 -20.01 21.26
N GLU A 451 29.42 -19.96 21.50
CA GLU A 451 30.44 -19.76 20.48
C GLU A 451 31.43 -20.93 20.42
N GLY A 452 31.78 -21.34 19.21
CA GLY A 452 32.75 -22.40 18.92
C GLY A 452 32.46 -23.69 19.67
N GLN A 453 33.42 -24.16 20.47
CA GLN A 453 33.29 -25.40 21.26
C GLN A 453 32.12 -25.38 22.25
N THR A 454 31.69 -24.20 22.71
CA THR A 454 30.53 -24.06 23.60
C THR A 454 29.25 -24.54 22.92
N THR A 455 29.12 -24.35 21.59
CA THR A 455 27.99 -24.83 20.79
C THR A 455 27.90 -26.35 20.82
N ALA A 456 29.03 -27.05 20.68
CA ALA A 456 29.05 -28.52 20.80
C ALA A 456 28.72 -28.98 22.23
N ALA A 457 29.26 -28.31 23.26
CA ALA A 457 29.00 -28.64 24.66
C ALA A 457 27.52 -28.50 25.04
N VAL A 458 26.87 -27.41 24.62
CA VAL A 458 25.45 -27.19 24.92
C VAL A 458 24.53 -28.10 24.12
N LEU A 459 24.90 -28.48 22.89
CA LEU A 459 24.17 -29.48 22.11
C LEU A 459 24.22 -30.88 22.74
N LEU A 460 25.38 -31.26 23.29
CA LEU A 460 25.50 -32.50 24.06
C LEU A 460 24.58 -32.46 25.29
N LEU A 461 24.60 -31.35 26.04
CA LEU A 461 23.73 -31.18 27.20
C LEU A 461 22.24 -31.25 26.80
N ALA A 462 21.83 -30.57 25.73
CA ALA A 462 20.46 -30.65 25.20
C ALA A 462 20.04 -32.08 24.86
N THR A 463 20.97 -32.87 24.31
CA THR A 463 20.74 -34.28 24.00
C THR A 463 20.58 -35.11 25.27
N LEU A 464 21.44 -34.92 26.26
CA LEU A 464 21.37 -35.64 27.55
C LEU A 464 20.07 -35.36 28.31
N HIS A 465 19.55 -34.13 28.21
CA HIS A 465 18.29 -33.73 28.84
C HIS A 465 17.07 -33.85 27.90
N SER A 466 17.24 -34.43 26.70
CA SER A 466 16.18 -34.65 25.71
C SER A 466 15.28 -33.43 25.45
N ARG A 467 15.89 -32.25 25.32
CA ARG A 467 15.13 -30.99 25.23
C ARG A 467 15.49 -30.14 24.01
N PRO A 468 14.52 -29.39 23.46
CA PRO A 468 14.81 -28.43 22.41
C PRO A 468 15.67 -27.27 22.90
N ILE A 469 16.55 -26.77 22.02
CA ILE A 469 17.33 -25.56 22.25
C ILE A 469 17.36 -24.67 21.00
N HIS A 470 17.59 -23.38 21.20
CA HIS A 470 17.82 -22.41 20.15
C HIS A 470 19.21 -21.76 20.30
N VAL A 471 20.09 -21.96 19.32
CA VAL A 471 21.45 -21.38 19.31
C VAL A 471 21.40 -19.99 18.69
N CYS A 472 21.73 -18.96 19.49
CA CYS A 472 21.74 -17.58 19.03
C CYS A 472 22.92 -17.30 18.08
N HIS A 473 22.72 -16.35 17.17
CA HIS A 473 23.73 -15.68 16.33
C HIS A 473 24.90 -16.58 15.88
N VAL A 474 24.60 -17.67 15.18
CA VAL A 474 25.62 -18.56 14.61
C VAL A 474 26.47 -17.79 13.60
N ALA A 475 27.80 -17.88 13.73
CA ALA A 475 28.73 -17.02 13.00
C ALA A 475 29.85 -17.79 12.27
N ARG A 476 30.17 -19.02 12.71
CA ARG A 476 31.31 -19.78 12.21
C ARG A 476 30.89 -21.02 11.42
N LYS A 477 31.74 -21.44 10.49
CA LYS A 477 31.59 -22.70 9.74
C LYS A 477 31.45 -23.90 10.66
N GLU A 478 32.27 -24.00 11.70
CA GLU A 478 32.23 -25.10 12.67
C GLU A 478 30.89 -25.20 13.42
N GLU A 479 30.26 -24.05 13.69
CA GLU A 479 28.99 -23.96 14.41
C GLU A 479 27.82 -24.41 13.51
N ILE A 480 27.73 -23.96 12.25
CA ILE A 480 26.68 -24.46 11.34
C ILE A 480 26.82 -25.95 11.08
N GLN A 481 28.06 -26.44 10.93
CA GLN A 481 28.30 -27.83 10.60
C GLN A 481 27.88 -28.76 11.74
N ILE A 482 28.17 -28.40 12.99
CA ILE A 482 27.71 -29.20 14.14
C ILE A 482 26.19 -29.13 14.31
N ILE A 483 25.57 -27.97 14.04
CA ILE A 483 24.10 -27.82 14.07
C ILE A 483 23.45 -28.63 12.96
N ARG A 484 23.99 -28.61 11.74
CA ARG A 484 23.55 -29.47 10.62
C ARG A 484 23.61 -30.94 11.02
N ALA A 485 24.74 -31.40 11.52
CA ALA A 485 24.92 -32.79 11.95
C ALA A 485 23.94 -33.18 13.07
N ALA A 486 23.62 -32.25 13.98
CA ALA A 486 22.62 -32.45 15.03
C ALA A 486 21.20 -32.57 14.44
N LYS A 487 20.81 -31.69 13.50
CA LYS A 487 19.51 -31.75 12.81
C LYS A 487 19.35 -33.03 11.99
N GLU A 488 20.38 -33.45 11.25
CA GLU A 488 20.38 -34.68 10.45
C GLU A 488 20.18 -35.93 11.32
N LYS A 489 20.63 -35.89 12.58
CA LYS A 489 20.39 -36.95 13.58
C LYS A 489 19.03 -36.83 14.28
N GLY A 490 18.20 -35.86 13.91
CA GLY A 490 16.87 -35.64 14.49
C GLY A 490 16.89 -34.96 15.86
N LEU A 491 18.00 -34.33 16.26
CA LEU A 491 18.04 -33.58 17.51
C LEU A 491 17.20 -32.29 17.37
N PRO A 492 16.41 -31.90 18.39
CA PRO A 492 15.54 -30.74 18.35
C PRO A 492 16.32 -29.42 18.56
N VAL A 493 17.26 -29.12 17.66
CA VAL A 493 18.02 -27.86 17.66
C VAL A 493 17.45 -26.91 16.61
N THR A 494 17.37 -25.63 16.96
CA THR A 494 17.19 -24.54 16.00
C THR A 494 18.28 -23.48 16.16
N CYS A 495 18.48 -22.62 15.18
CA CYS A 495 19.45 -21.54 15.24
C CYS A 495 19.03 -20.30 14.46
N GLU A 496 19.63 -19.17 14.82
CA GLU A 496 19.51 -17.91 14.11
C GLU A 496 20.88 -17.42 13.63
N VAL A 497 20.89 -16.61 12.57
CA VAL A 497 22.10 -15.94 12.06
C VAL A 497 21.84 -14.45 11.93
N CYS A 498 22.84 -13.64 12.28
CA CYS A 498 22.75 -12.19 12.20
C CYS A 498 23.21 -11.64 10.85
N PRO A 499 22.62 -10.52 10.36
CA PRO A 499 23.02 -9.90 9.10
C PRO A 499 24.51 -9.56 9.03
N HIS A 500 25.10 -9.11 10.13
CA HIS A 500 26.53 -8.76 10.14
C HIS A 500 27.43 -9.97 9.89
N HIS A 501 27.03 -11.21 10.19
CA HIS A 501 27.80 -12.40 9.83
C HIS A 501 27.57 -12.86 8.38
N LEU A 502 26.45 -12.46 7.76
CA LEU A 502 26.16 -12.74 6.34
C LEU A 502 26.75 -11.71 5.37
N PHE A 503 26.95 -10.48 5.83
CA PHE A 503 27.31 -9.34 4.97
C PHE A 503 28.64 -8.66 5.34
N LEU A 504 29.20 -8.93 6.53
CA LEU A 504 30.53 -8.45 6.93
C LEU A 504 31.45 -9.63 7.29
N THR A 505 32.74 -9.41 7.09
CA THR A 505 33.82 -10.34 7.48
C THR A 505 34.87 -9.59 8.28
N ASN A 506 35.91 -10.29 8.74
CA ASN A 506 37.06 -9.68 9.40
C ASN A 506 37.74 -8.56 8.57
N LYS A 507 37.57 -8.52 7.25
CA LYS A 507 38.04 -7.41 6.39
C LYS A 507 37.37 -6.08 6.73
N ALA A 508 36.16 -6.10 7.30
CA ALA A 508 35.48 -4.88 7.72
C ALA A 508 36.23 -4.11 8.83
N VAL A 509 37.14 -4.79 9.56
CA VAL A 509 37.99 -4.17 10.59
C VAL A 509 38.87 -3.08 9.98
N GLU A 510 39.34 -3.24 8.74
CA GLU A 510 40.18 -2.24 8.05
C GLU A 510 39.44 -0.91 7.86
N LYS A 511 38.12 -0.99 7.57
CA LYS A 511 37.27 0.19 7.35
C LYS A 511 36.70 0.75 8.65
N LEU A 512 36.26 -0.10 9.57
CA LEU A 512 35.59 0.29 10.82
C LEU A 512 36.58 0.68 11.93
N GLY A 513 37.81 0.16 11.86
CA GLY A 513 38.77 0.17 12.97
C GLY A 513 38.46 -0.91 14.02
N GLU A 514 39.48 -1.26 14.82
CA GLU A 514 39.37 -2.32 15.84
C GLU A 514 38.30 -2.03 16.92
N ALA A 515 38.11 -0.77 17.27
CA ALA A 515 37.18 -0.38 18.33
C ALA A 515 35.71 -0.53 17.90
N LYS A 516 35.34 0.04 16.74
CA LYS A 516 33.96 -0.06 16.23
C LYS A 516 33.61 -1.48 15.83
N SER A 517 34.56 -2.27 15.33
CA SER A 517 34.34 -3.66 14.90
C SER A 517 34.13 -4.67 16.03
N GLN A 518 34.24 -4.27 17.31
CA GLN A 518 33.94 -5.16 18.43
C GLN A 518 32.48 -5.65 18.39
N VAL A 519 32.30 -6.97 18.25
CA VAL A 519 31.01 -7.66 18.31
C VAL A 519 31.25 -9.08 18.85
N ARG A 520 30.21 -9.73 19.39
CA ARG A 520 30.25 -11.12 19.84
C ARG A 520 28.99 -11.83 19.33
N PRO A 521 29.12 -12.90 18.51
CA PRO A 521 30.37 -13.47 18.02
C PRO A 521 31.14 -12.54 17.09
N ILE A 522 32.48 -12.64 17.10
CA ILE A 522 33.34 -11.77 16.29
C ILE A 522 33.07 -11.90 14.79
N LEU A 523 33.40 -10.88 14.01
CA LEU A 523 33.37 -10.98 12.55
C LEU A 523 34.40 -12.02 12.10
N CYS A 524 33.93 -13.02 11.34
CA CYS A 524 34.69 -14.20 10.96
C CYS A 524 35.25 -14.08 9.53
N SER A 525 35.89 -15.15 9.05
CA SER A 525 36.51 -15.16 7.72
C SER A 525 35.47 -15.19 6.58
N GLU A 526 35.90 -14.94 5.35
CA GLU A 526 35.05 -15.15 4.15
C GLU A 526 34.63 -16.62 4.00
N GLU A 527 35.45 -17.57 4.46
CA GLU A 527 35.09 -19.00 4.46
C GLU A 527 33.93 -19.29 5.43
N ASP A 528 33.94 -18.67 6.62
CA ASP A 528 32.84 -18.77 7.57
C ASP A 528 31.55 -18.17 7.02
N GLN A 529 31.64 -16.96 6.45
CA GLN A 529 30.49 -16.30 5.82
C GLN A 529 29.91 -17.13 4.68
N GLN A 530 30.76 -17.67 3.79
CA GLN A 530 30.32 -18.52 2.70
C GLN A 530 29.66 -19.80 3.21
N ALA A 531 30.19 -20.40 4.29
CA ALA A 531 29.56 -21.55 4.90
C ALA A 531 28.14 -21.25 5.42
N LEU A 532 27.89 -20.05 5.97
CA LEU A 532 26.53 -19.66 6.37
C LEU A 532 25.59 -19.56 5.15
N TRP A 533 26.05 -18.96 4.05
CA TRP A 533 25.27 -18.88 2.80
C TRP A 533 25.00 -20.26 2.19
N ASP A 534 26.00 -21.16 2.18
CA ASP A 534 25.87 -22.53 1.66
C ASP A 534 24.95 -23.42 2.52
N ASN A 535 24.65 -22.99 3.75
CA ASN A 535 23.84 -23.70 4.74
C ASN A 535 22.57 -22.91 5.09
N LEU A 536 22.05 -22.08 4.18
CA LEU A 536 20.82 -21.31 4.40
C LEU A 536 19.62 -22.18 4.78
N ASP A 537 19.56 -23.42 4.30
CA ASP A 537 18.53 -24.40 4.64
C ASP A 537 18.54 -24.82 6.12
N ILE A 538 19.73 -24.78 6.75
CA ILE A 538 19.93 -25.12 8.15
C ILE A 538 19.55 -23.96 9.08
N ILE A 539 19.67 -22.71 8.62
CA ILE A 539 19.35 -21.51 9.42
C ILE A 539 17.84 -21.39 9.62
N ASP A 540 17.33 -21.38 10.85
CA ASP A 540 15.88 -21.28 11.08
C ASP A 540 15.38 -19.85 11.06
N CYS A 541 16.15 -18.92 11.65
CA CYS A 541 15.76 -17.52 11.79
C CYS A 541 16.86 -16.57 11.32
N PHE A 542 16.46 -15.40 10.85
CA PHE A 542 17.32 -14.22 10.91
C PHE A 542 16.91 -13.39 12.11
N ALA A 543 17.88 -12.86 12.83
CA ALA A 543 17.67 -11.96 13.96
C ALA A 543 18.80 -10.93 13.96
N THR A 544 18.55 -9.69 14.38
CA THR A 544 19.58 -8.65 14.23
C THR A 544 20.73 -8.78 15.20
N ASP A 545 20.45 -9.32 16.38
CA ASP A 545 21.24 -9.04 17.59
C ASP A 545 21.49 -7.53 17.71
N HIS A 546 20.41 -6.74 17.53
CA HIS A 546 20.51 -5.29 17.59
C HIS A 546 20.99 -4.89 18.99
N ALA A 547 22.26 -4.51 19.06
CA ALA A 547 23.02 -4.26 20.26
C ALA A 547 23.57 -2.81 20.21
N PRO A 548 22.71 -1.81 20.36
CA PRO A 548 23.07 -0.40 20.20
C PRO A 548 23.99 0.04 21.34
N HIS A 549 24.98 0.82 20.95
CA HIS A 549 25.95 1.51 21.79
C HIS A 549 26.22 2.85 21.12
N THR A 550 26.45 3.89 21.93
CA THR A 550 26.77 5.20 21.37
C THR A 550 28.12 5.13 20.65
N LEU A 551 28.32 6.01 19.67
CA LEU A 551 29.59 6.11 18.98
C LEU A 551 30.76 6.34 19.94
N GLU A 552 30.56 7.18 20.96
CA GLU A 552 31.53 7.48 22.01
C GLU A 552 32.00 6.21 22.74
N GLU A 553 31.06 5.35 23.16
CA GLU A 553 31.37 4.09 23.84
C GLU A 553 32.14 3.14 22.91
N LYS A 554 31.75 3.07 21.64
CA LYS A 554 32.41 2.23 20.62
C LYS A 554 33.81 2.71 20.25
N THR A 555 34.16 3.94 20.58
CA THR A 555 35.50 4.52 20.37
C THR A 555 36.30 4.67 21.66
N SER A 556 35.76 4.21 22.79
CA SER A 556 36.44 4.26 24.09
C SER A 556 37.61 3.25 24.17
N GLU A 557 38.42 3.35 25.24
CA GLU A 557 39.52 2.40 25.50
C GLU A 557 39.05 0.95 25.69
N ARG A 558 37.80 0.74 26.13
CA ARG A 558 37.19 -0.57 26.32
C ARG A 558 35.85 -0.64 25.58
N PRO A 559 35.88 -0.71 24.24
CA PRO A 559 34.68 -0.60 23.43
C PRO A 559 33.77 -1.81 23.63
N PRO A 560 32.48 -1.61 23.95
CA PRO A 560 31.56 -2.71 24.18
C PRO A 560 31.24 -3.44 22.86
N PRO A 561 31.06 -4.77 22.88
CA PRO A 561 30.69 -5.54 21.71
C PRO A 561 29.21 -5.28 21.35
N GLY A 562 28.93 -5.17 20.05
CA GLY A 562 27.56 -5.08 19.54
C GLY A 562 27.40 -4.07 18.42
N PHE A 563 26.41 -4.33 17.55
CA PHE A 563 26.04 -3.48 16.43
C PHE A 563 24.55 -3.15 16.44
N PRO A 564 24.15 -1.92 16.08
CA PRO A 564 22.76 -1.65 15.73
C PRO A 564 22.42 -2.29 14.38
N GLY A 565 21.32 -3.05 14.29
CA GLY A 565 20.93 -3.77 13.06
C GLY A 565 19.47 -3.68 12.58
N LEU A 566 18.51 -3.23 13.41
CA LEU A 566 17.08 -3.22 13.08
C LEU A 566 16.76 -2.54 11.74
N GLU A 567 17.29 -1.34 11.52
CA GLU A 567 16.98 -0.54 10.33
C GLU A 567 17.70 -1.02 9.06
N THR A 568 18.72 -1.87 9.18
CA THR A 568 19.55 -2.33 8.04
C THR A 568 19.34 -3.79 7.66
N MET A 569 18.77 -4.62 8.53
CA MET A 569 18.59 -6.05 8.27
C MET A 569 17.77 -6.32 7.01
N LEU A 570 16.56 -5.76 6.91
CA LEU A 570 15.69 -6.04 5.79
C LEU A 570 16.24 -5.48 4.47
N PRO A 571 16.74 -4.24 4.37
CA PRO A 571 17.41 -3.75 3.15
C PRO A 571 18.56 -4.63 2.66
N LEU A 572 19.41 -5.14 3.58
CA LEU A 572 20.51 -6.05 3.23
C LEU A 572 19.97 -7.39 2.68
N LEU A 573 18.97 -7.97 3.34
CA LEU A 573 18.36 -9.22 2.89
C LEU A 573 17.61 -9.05 1.56
N LEU A 574 16.87 -7.96 1.36
CA LEU A 574 16.21 -7.66 0.08
C LEU A 574 17.21 -7.46 -1.07
N THR A 575 18.39 -6.90 -0.77
CA THR A 575 19.49 -6.81 -1.74
C THR A 575 19.91 -8.20 -2.18
N ALA A 576 20.13 -9.11 -1.23
CA ALA A 576 20.49 -10.48 -1.54
C ALA A 576 19.35 -11.28 -2.22
N VAL A 577 18.07 -10.91 -2.00
CA VAL A 577 16.93 -11.41 -2.82
C VAL A 577 17.06 -10.94 -4.27
N ASN A 578 17.34 -9.65 -4.50
CA ASN A 578 17.52 -9.10 -5.84
C ASN A 578 18.75 -9.67 -6.56
N GLU A 579 19.79 -10.08 -5.82
CA GLU A 579 20.96 -10.80 -6.34
C GLU A 579 20.72 -12.31 -6.57
N GLY A 580 19.55 -12.83 -6.19
CA GLY A 580 19.21 -14.25 -6.34
C GLY A 580 19.86 -15.19 -5.32
N LYS A 581 20.43 -14.68 -4.22
CA LYS A 581 21.05 -15.48 -3.15
C LYS A 581 20.03 -16.09 -2.18
N LEU A 582 18.85 -15.48 -2.06
CA LEU A 582 17.72 -16.00 -1.28
C LEU A 582 16.39 -15.64 -1.97
N THR A 583 15.32 -16.35 -1.62
CA THR A 583 13.98 -16.02 -2.12
C THR A 583 13.19 -15.17 -1.11
N ILE A 584 12.13 -14.50 -1.56
CA ILE A 584 11.16 -13.85 -0.66
C ILE A 584 10.54 -14.86 0.30
N GLU A 585 10.32 -16.10 -0.15
CA GLU A 585 9.74 -17.16 0.68
C GLU A 585 10.71 -17.59 1.79
N ASP A 586 12.01 -17.67 1.51
CA ASP A 586 13.04 -17.89 2.54
C ASP A 586 13.04 -16.77 3.59
N LEU A 587 12.94 -15.52 3.13
CA LEU A 587 12.85 -14.36 4.00
C LEU A 587 11.63 -14.44 4.92
N VAL A 588 10.44 -14.73 4.36
CA VAL A 588 9.21 -14.90 5.15
C VAL A 588 9.30 -16.10 6.11
N ASN A 589 9.93 -17.19 5.69
CA ASN A 589 10.15 -18.33 6.58
C ASN A 589 11.03 -17.94 7.77
N LYS A 590 12.15 -17.27 7.54
CA LYS A 590 13.17 -16.96 8.56
C LYS A 590 12.86 -15.73 9.42
N LEU A 591 12.03 -14.80 8.94
CA LEU A 591 11.63 -13.59 9.67
C LEU A 591 10.16 -13.57 10.10
N HIS A 592 9.37 -14.61 9.83
CA HIS A 592 7.98 -14.66 10.27
C HIS A 592 7.55 -16.06 10.71
N ARG A 593 7.53 -17.05 9.82
CA ARG A 593 6.93 -18.37 10.13
C ARG A 593 7.72 -19.15 11.19
N ASN A 594 9.05 -19.22 11.05
CA ASN A 594 9.91 -19.92 12.00
C ASN A 594 9.97 -19.20 13.36
N PRO A 595 10.18 -17.87 13.43
CA PRO A 595 10.04 -17.13 14.69
C PRO A 595 8.73 -17.42 15.43
N ARG A 596 7.57 -17.34 14.73
CA ARG A 596 6.27 -17.65 15.34
C ARG A 596 6.19 -19.07 15.89
N ARG A 597 6.66 -20.05 15.11
CA ARG A 597 6.62 -21.47 15.51
C ARG A 597 7.54 -21.78 16.68
N ILE A 598 8.79 -21.30 16.63
CA ILE A 598 9.82 -21.60 17.63
C ILE A 598 9.47 -20.94 18.96
N PHE A 599 9.03 -19.68 18.93
CA PHE A 599 8.74 -18.87 20.12
C PHE A 599 7.27 -18.85 20.52
N GLN A 600 6.40 -19.61 19.83
CA GLN A 600 4.95 -19.66 20.08
C GLN A 600 4.28 -18.28 20.09
N LEU A 601 4.73 -17.38 19.19
CA LEU A 601 4.25 -16.01 19.13
C LEU A 601 2.88 -15.94 18.43
N PRO A 602 1.96 -15.07 18.91
CA PRO A 602 0.63 -14.94 18.36
C PRO A 602 0.64 -14.35 16.94
N GLU A 603 -0.49 -14.47 16.25
CA GLU A 603 -0.70 -13.73 15.00
C GLU A 603 -0.95 -12.25 15.29
N GLN A 604 -0.41 -11.37 14.43
CA GLN A 604 -0.74 -9.96 14.42
C GLN A 604 -1.82 -9.72 13.35
N GLU A 605 -3.09 -9.61 13.76
CA GLU A 605 -4.19 -9.42 12.82
C GLU A 605 -4.03 -8.12 12.02
N HIS A 606 -4.33 -8.17 10.72
CA HIS A 606 -4.26 -7.01 9.82
C HIS A 606 -2.91 -6.28 9.82
N THR A 607 -1.82 -7.00 10.07
CA THR A 607 -0.46 -6.48 10.07
C THR A 607 0.29 -6.92 8.81
N TYR A 608 0.98 -5.99 8.15
CA TYR A 608 1.78 -6.28 6.96
C TYR A 608 2.81 -5.18 6.70
N VAL A 609 3.82 -5.51 5.90
CA VAL A 609 4.89 -4.61 5.47
C VAL A 609 4.88 -4.52 3.95
N GLU A 610 4.97 -3.32 3.41
CA GLU A 610 5.16 -3.08 1.98
C GLU A 610 6.58 -2.60 1.74
N VAL A 611 7.27 -3.30 0.84
CA VAL A 611 8.65 -3.01 0.46
C VAL A 611 8.70 -2.63 -1.01
N ASP A 612 9.50 -1.62 -1.33
CA ASP A 612 9.88 -1.28 -2.70
C ASP A 612 11.13 -2.09 -3.05
N MET A 613 11.00 -3.03 -3.98
CA MET A 613 12.10 -3.92 -4.37
C MET A 613 13.10 -3.28 -5.33
N ASP A 614 12.76 -2.13 -5.91
CA ASP A 614 13.56 -1.49 -6.96
C ASP A 614 14.27 -0.22 -6.45
N ALA A 615 13.95 0.24 -5.25
CA ALA A 615 14.63 1.34 -4.57
C ALA A 615 16.11 1.03 -4.31
N GLU A 616 17.01 1.73 -4.99
CA GLU A 616 18.45 1.67 -4.80
C GLU A 616 18.93 2.85 -3.95
N TRP A 617 19.68 2.56 -2.88
CA TRP A 617 20.21 3.59 -1.98
C TRP A 617 21.51 3.11 -1.31
N THR A 618 22.19 4.01 -0.63
CA THR A 618 23.42 3.70 0.12
C THR A 618 23.16 3.89 1.60
N ILE A 619 23.52 2.90 2.41
CA ILE A 619 23.37 2.97 3.86
C ILE A 619 24.19 4.17 4.38
N PRO A 620 23.57 5.16 5.06
CA PRO A 620 24.25 6.32 5.59
C PRO A 620 25.13 5.96 6.79
N ASP A 621 25.90 6.94 7.30
CA ASP A 621 26.75 6.75 8.48
C ASP A 621 25.94 6.42 9.75
N ALA A 622 24.71 6.91 9.84
CA ALA A 622 23.77 6.65 10.93
C ALA A 622 22.34 6.52 10.39
N MET A 623 21.60 5.55 10.92
CA MET A 623 20.18 5.37 10.60
C MET A 623 19.30 6.31 11.44
N PRO A 624 18.08 6.67 10.98
CA PRO A 624 17.31 7.76 11.57
C PRO A 624 16.83 7.54 13.01
N PHE A 625 16.53 6.30 13.42
CA PHE A 625 15.78 6.06 14.67
C PHE A 625 16.62 5.55 15.83
N SER A 626 17.58 4.64 15.57
CA SER A 626 18.45 4.09 16.61
C SER A 626 19.26 5.18 17.32
N LYS A 627 19.25 5.20 18.65
CA LYS A 627 20.06 6.16 19.44
C LYS A 627 21.57 5.88 19.36
N SER A 628 21.98 4.76 18.78
CA SER A 628 23.40 4.49 18.53
C SER A 628 24.08 5.62 17.74
N GLN A 629 23.36 6.22 16.78
CA GLN A 629 23.86 7.26 15.87
C GLN A 629 25.10 6.81 15.05
N TRP A 630 25.17 5.52 14.72
CA TRP A 630 26.12 4.95 13.78
C TRP A 630 25.64 3.57 13.27
N THR A 631 26.22 3.05 12.19
CA THR A 631 26.00 1.68 11.70
C THR A 631 27.29 1.06 11.13
N PRO A 632 27.55 -0.25 11.31
CA PRO A 632 28.72 -0.90 10.70
C PRO A 632 28.58 -1.08 9.18
N PHE A 633 27.38 -0.89 8.62
CA PHE A 633 27.08 -1.10 7.20
C PHE A 633 27.20 0.19 6.37
N ALA A 634 27.69 1.29 6.96
CA ALA A 634 27.80 2.58 6.30
C ALA A 634 28.57 2.49 4.96
N GLY A 635 28.00 3.08 3.91
CA GLY A 635 28.54 3.09 2.55
C GLY A 635 28.25 1.85 1.71
N MET A 636 27.54 0.84 2.24
CA MET A 636 27.08 -0.29 1.42
C MET A 636 25.90 0.14 0.53
N LYS A 637 25.95 -0.23 -0.74
CA LYS A 637 24.82 -0.05 -1.68
C LYS A 637 23.82 -1.19 -1.47
N VAL A 638 22.55 -0.85 -1.35
CA VAL A 638 21.45 -1.79 -1.16
C VAL A 638 20.34 -1.53 -2.16
N LYS A 639 19.59 -2.58 -2.46
CA LYS A 639 18.42 -2.55 -3.36
C LYS A 639 17.23 -3.22 -2.68
N GLY A 640 16.24 -2.40 -2.33
CA GLY A 640 15.15 -2.77 -1.45
C GLY A 640 15.00 -1.76 -0.32
N ASN A 641 13.79 -1.26 -0.09
CA ASN A 641 13.51 -0.39 1.05
C ASN A 641 12.11 -0.62 1.62
N VAL A 642 11.94 -0.36 2.92
CA VAL A 642 10.63 -0.36 3.56
C VAL A 642 9.88 0.89 3.13
N HIS A 643 8.72 0.71 2.52
CA HIS A 643 7.87 1.81 2.10
C HIS A 643 6.80 2.11 3.14
N ARG A 644 6.12 1.07 3.64
CA ARG A 644 5.03 1.20 4.61
C ARG A 644 4.96 0.00 5.55
N VAL A 645 4.62 0.26 6.82
CA VAL A 645 4.24 -0.77 7.79
C VAL A 645 2.84 -0.46 8.30
N VAL A 646 1.98 -1.48 8.27
CA VAL A 646 0.66 -1.46 8.92
C VAL A 646 0.70 -2.45 10.07
N LEU A 647 0.37 -1.99 11.28
CA LEU A 647 0.34 -2.78 12.51
C LEU A 647 -1.04 -2.69 13.15
N ARG A 648 -1.73 -3.83 13.27
CA ARG A 648 -3.08 -3.92 13.88
C ARG A 648 -4.08 -2.93 13.25
N LYS A 649 -4.09 -2.84 11.91
CA LYS A 649 -4.89 -1.90 11.06
C LYS A 649 -4.39 -0.45 10.98
N GLU A 650 -3.54 -0.01 11.89
CA GLU A 650 -3.00 1.36 11.84
C GLU A 650 -1.72 1.43 11.01
N VAL A 651 -1.55 2.55 10.30
CA VAL A 651 -0.32 2.83 9.57
C VAL A 651 0.74 3.24 10.57
N ALA A 652 1.72 2.37 10.83
CA ALA A 652 2.74 2.56 11.86
C ALA A 652 3.99 3.27 11.34
N TYR A 653 4.34 3.07 10.07
CA TYR A 653 5.48 3.72 9.42
C TYR A 653 5.18 3.95 7.93
N VAL A 654 5.57 5.11 7.40
CA VAL A 654 5.57 5.43 5.96
C VAL A 654 6.74 6.35 5.65
N GLU A 655 7.51 6.02 4.60
CA GLU A 655 8.50 6.93 3.97
C GLU A 655 9.39 7.70 4.95
N GLY A 656 10.01 7.00 5.91
CA GLY A 656 10.94 7.61 6.86
C GLY A 656 10.30 8.20 8.12
N GLN A 657 8.98 8.10 8.29
CA GLN A 657 8.28 8.59 9.47
C GLN A 657 7.55 7.46 10.21
N VAL A 658 7.77 7.37 11.53
CA VAL A 658 6.96 6.53 12.43
C VAL A 658 5.76 7.34 12.91
N LEU A 659 4.56 6.78 12.78
CA LEU A 659 3.28 7.48 12.99
C LEU A 659 2.53 7.03 14.25
N VAL A 660 2.82 5.83 14.76
CA VAL A 660 2.23 5.34 16.02
C VAL A 660 2.99 5.91 17.23
N PRO A 661 2.29 6.29 18.31
CA PRO A 661 2.91 6.83 19.51
C PRO A 661 3.63 5.74 20.34
N PRO A 662 4.50 6.11 21.29
CA PRO A 662 4.96 5.20 22.33
C PRO A 662 3.77 4.61 23.12
N GLY A 663 3.82 3.31 23.41
CA GLY A 663 2.78 2.58 24.15
C GLY A 663 1.60 2.13 23.28
N TYR A 664 1.80 1.99 21.96
CA TYR A 664 0.78 1.53 21.00
C TYR A 664 0.69 0.00 20.97
#